data_AF-A0A8T4IZV5-F1
#
_entry.id   AF-A0A8T4IZV5-F1
#
_cell.length_a   1.000
_cell.length_b   1.000
_cell.length_c   1.000
_cell.angle_alpha   90.00
_cell.angle_beta   90.00
_cell.angle_gamma   90.00
#
_symmetry.space_group_name_H-M   'P 1'
#
loop_
_entity.id
_entity.type
_entity.pdbx_description
1 polymer ?
#
loop_
_entity_poly.entity_id
_entity_poly.type
_entity_poly.pdbx_seq_one_letter_code
_entity_poly.pdbx_strand_id
1 'polypeptide(L)'
;LRRTPRWKLTGTLAGWAALLGFVAYAAGSDGGPDAGRLAVLIAAVFALRSLVRWPFTHARTPADPETAAEPARLLRRDRRVTLATGFAVRNTEGDPGLLWVLPWVLLAVWQIVGGRDVVTGWAWAGTVAGATLSTWLYENAVSAWGRYSLARVWFAATGRLPWHLMDFLREAHAKGVLRQAGGVYRFRHIELRNRLAADLPEADAQDADAQEPARYRRWAAALRAALRDALPGAVAGLGVLLLLATGIGLLNTPPVPGPHPYPASLDDVCAPLSRQVLGALMEDPRQVARDETLRQSDDDSDSDVIASGLCVADEQAPFRPEVQVSVKTQTMAGDLGGSGSAQAREQFAVVLDNARKERRSTRGTPPADLTTTVGISSAPTAQVVRRVHAPSLPSSSGTLFMPTARYTARDDNRIVTVEYTEEYGSRERLTAVAESLLRRTLGRDDARDLATVPRSPEPPEDSRLARYQRPEHALHGAVWGRNERSHIWDLGGLTLPFRAPKDLDCQFSDRTKDMPEDAYAYDCENVTDSDLSYERIKNPAVQTGGPRLRLHAAQLNCAKRCPQKTGHAFAESRPGTARLPWRRTDDRRAYYAVRRTEKTYELTVWTAFGGSGGGTRFFWLSARVDRDEAGLAQKIVNSAYTQVGGEG
;
A
#
# COMPACT_ATOMS: atom_id res chain seq x y z
N LEU A 1 67.14 0.94 -15.10
CA LEU A 1 66.46 2.19 -14.70
C LEU A 1 65.40 1.90 -13.65
N ARG A 2 65.75 2.05 -12.36
CA ARG A 2 64.88 1.89 -11.19
C ARG A 2 64.47 3.30 -10.72
N ARG A 3 63.18 3.65 -10.76
CA ARG A 3 62.50 4.72 -9.95
C ARG A 3 61.06 4.94 -10.46
N THR A 4 60.12 4.07 -10.08
CA THR A 4 58.66 4.32 -10.22
C THR A 4 57.80 4.15 -8.94
N PRO A 5 58.32 3.94 -7.70
CA PRO A 5 57.43 3.72 -6.56
C PRO A 5 56.75 4.99 -6.01
N ARG A 6 57.32 6.20 -6.23
CA ARG A 6 56.80 7.44 -5.61
C ARG A 6 55.46 7.93 -6.18
N TRP A 7 55.17 7.67 -7.46
CA TRP A 7 53.93 8.12 -8.12
C TRP A 7 52.69 7.28 -7.76
N LYS A 8 52.88 6.00 -7.41
CA LYS A 8 51.77 5.14 -6.97
C LYS A 8 51.28 5.51 -5.57
N LEU A 9 52.20 5.90 -4.68
CA LEU A 9 51.87 6.28 -3.31
C LEU A 9 51.10 7.62 -3.25
N THR A 10 51.51 8.61 -4.07
CA THR A 10 50.84 9.92 -4.16
C THR A 10 49.45 9.80 -4.76
N GLY A 11 49.24 8.97 -5.79
CA GLY A 11 47.92 8.71 -6.36
C GLY A 11 46.95 8.01 -5.39
N THR A 12 47.44 7.06 -4.59
CA THR A 12 46.61 6.43 -3.54
C THR A 12 46.24 7.40 -2.43
N LEU A 13 47.18 8.25 -1.97
CA LEU A 13 46.91 9.23 -0.91
C LEU A 13 45.96 10.33 -1.38
N ALA A 14 46.07 10.77 -2.64
CA ALA A 14 45.13 11.72 -3.23
C ALA A 14 43.70 11.15 -3.35
N GLY A 15 43.57 9.86 -3.71
CA GLY A 15 42.27 9.18 -3.75
C GLY A 15 41.61 9.05 -2.37
N TRP A 16 42.40 8.75 -1.32
CA TRP A 16 41.89 8.72 0.06
C TRP A 16 41.50 10.10 0.57
N ALA A 17 42.27 11.15 0.24
CA ALA A 17 41.94 12.53 0.60
C ALA A 17 40.66 13.02 -0.09
N ALA A 18 40.44 12.67 -1.36
CA ALA A 18 39.21 13.00 -2.09
C ALA A 18 37.98 12.26 -1.52
N LEU A 19 38.13 10.98 -1.14
CA LEU A 19 37.07 10.19 -0.50
C LEU A 19 36.69 10.77 0.88
N LEU A 20 37.70 11.11 1.70
CA LEU A 20 37.49 11.76 3.00
C LEU A 20 36.84 13.14 2.84
N GLY A 21 37.23 13.90 1.81
CA GLY A 21 36.59 15.17 1.45
C GLY A 21 35.13 15.02 1.04
N PHE A 22 34.80 13.98 0.26
CA PHE A 22 33.41 13.68 -0.13
C PHE A 22 32.56 13.23 1.07
N VAL A 23 33.11 12.39 1.96
CA VAL A 23 32.42 11.96 3.19
C VAL A 23 32.18 13.16 4.12
N ALA A 24 33.17 14.04 4.30
CA ALA A 24 33.02 15.24 5.11
C ALA A 24 32.03 16.25 4.49
N TYR A 25 32.01 16.38 3.16
CA TYR A 25 31.05 17.21 2.43
C TYR A 25 29.62 16.67 2.53
N ALA A 26 29.41 15.37 2.31
CA ALA A 26 28.10 14.73 2.43
C ALA A 26 27.58 14.66 3.88
N ALA A 27 28.47 14.62 4.87
CA ALA A 27 28.12 14.72 6.29
C ALA A 27 27.88 16.16 6.76
N GLY A 28 28.33 17.16 5.99
CA GLY A 28 28.22 18.59 6.30
C GLY A 28 27.21 19.36 5.43
N SER A 29 26.66 18.74 4.38
CA SER A 29 25.56 19.29 3.59
C SER A 29 24.22 19.09 4.30
N ASP A 30 23.29 20.04 4.20
CA ASP A 30 21.91 19.99 4.74
C ASP A 30 21.04 18.82 4.21
N GLY A 31 21.63 17.85 3.50
CA GLY A 31 20.97 16.60 3.17
C GLY A 31 20.71 15.81 4.46
N GLY A 32 19.48 15.33 4.63
CA GLY A 32 19.05 14.58 5.80
C GLY A 32 19.96 13.38 6.16
N PRO A 33 19.73 12.75 7.31
CA PRO A 33 20.61 11.71 7.89
C PRO A 33 20.96 10.55 6.94
N ASP A 34 20.18 10.35 5.88
CA ASP A 34 20.37 9.28 4.89
C ASP A 34 21.45 9.56 3.84
N ALA A 35 21.71 10.82 3.50
CA ALA A 35 22.83 11.19 2.62
C ALA A 35 24.18 10.84 3.29
N GLY A 36 24.28 11.06 4.60
CA GLY A 36 25.44 10.70 5.42
C GLY A 36 25.66 9.18 5.47
N ARG A 37 24.59 8.39 5.65
CA ARG A 37 24.66 6.92 5.66
C ARG A 37 25.15 6.34 4.33
N LEU A 38 24.65 6.87 3.21
CA LEU A 38 25.08 6.47 1.86
C LEU A 38 26.57 6.78 1.63
N ALA A 39 27.03 7.96 2.04
CA ALA A 39 28.43 8.35 1.92
C ALA A 39 29.35 7.45 2.76
N VAL A 40 28.94 7.10 3.99
CA VAL A 40 29.69 6.17 4.86
C VAL A 40 29.77 4.77 4.24
N LEU A 41 28.69 4.27 3.66
CA LEU A 41 28.68 2.96 2.98
C LEU A 41 29.59 2.94 1.75
N ILE A 42 29.52 3.97 0.89
CA ILE A 42 30.41 4.10 -0.27
C ILE A 42 31.88 4.13 0.19
N ALA A 43 32.17 4.86 1.27
CA ALA A 43 33.52 4.95 1.82
C ALA A 43 34.00 3.62 2.44
N ALA A 44 33.15 2.92 3.20
CA ALA A 44 33.46 1.62 3.78
C ALA A 44 33.74 0.57 2.70
N VAL A 45 32.94 0.58 1.63
CA VAL A 45 33.12 -0.30 0.48
C VAL A 45 34.44 0.01 -0.25
N PHE A 46 34.78 1.29 -0.44
CA PHE A 46 36.05 1.69 -1.04
C PHE A 46 37.27 1.35 -0.16
N ALA A 47 37.10 1.44 1.16
CA ALA A 47 38.11 1.06 2.13
C ALA A 47 38.35 -0.44 2.17
N LEU A 48 37.28 -1.24 2.23
CA LEU A 48 37.34 -2.69 2.15
C LEU A 48 37.98 -3.15 0.84
N ARG A 49 37.65 -2.52 -0.30
CA ARG A 49 38.32 -2.76 -1.59
C ARG A 49 39.83 -2.55 -1.49
N SER A 50 40.26 -1.46 -0.86
CA SER A 50 41.67 -1.09 -0.75
C SER A 50 42.44 -2.03 0.17
N LEU A 51 41.83 -2.42 1.29
CA LEU A 51 42.36 -3.42 2.23
C LEU A 51 42.46 -4.80 1.61
N VAL A 52 41.42 -5.24 0.89
CA VAL A 52 41.41 -6.53 0.18
C VAL A 52 42.37 -6.49 -1.00
N ARG A 53 42.52 -5.39 -1.74
CA ARG A 53 43.41 -5.33 -2.91
C ARG A 53 44.90 -5.46 -2.56
N TRP A 54 45.33 -4.84 -1.47
CA TRP A 54 46.74 -4.71 -1.10
C TRP A 54 47.50 -6.05 -1.00
N PRO A 55 47.01 -7.10 -0.31
CA PRO A 55 47.71 -8.39 -0.25
C PRO A 55 47.73 -9.14 -1.60
N PHE A 56 46.67 -9.02 -2.41
CA PHE A 56 46.57 -9.76 -3.68
C PHE A 56 47.48 -9.20 -4.77
N THR A 57 47.70 -7.89 -4.81
CA THR A 57 48.65 -7.29 -5.76
C THR A 57 50.09 -7.71 -5.47
N HIS A 58 50.42 -7.99 -4.20
CA HIS A 58 51.76 -8.47 -3.82
C HIS A 58 51.95 -9.97 -4.08
N ALA A 59 50.88 -10.78 -3.98
CA ALA A 59 50.91 -12.21 -4.28
C ALA A 59 51.06 -12.56 -5.77
N ARG A 60 50.80 -11.60 -6.67
CA ARG A 60 50.73 -11.77 -8.14
C ARG A 60 51.87 -11.13 -8.91
N THR A 61 53.06 -11.07 -8.33
CA THR A 61 54.24 -10.61 -9.07
C THR A 61 54.51 -11.56 -10.24
N PRO A 62 54.60 -11.06 -11.49
CA PRO A 62 54.85 -11.91 -12.65
C PRO A 62 56.18 -12.65 -12.44
N ALA A 63 56.12 -13.98 -12.48
CA ALA A 63 57.32 -14.80 -12.40
C ALA A 63 58.05 -14.67 -13.74
N ASP A 64 59.30 -14.23 -13.70
CA ASP A 64 60.14 -14.11 -14.88
C ASP A 64 60.56 -15.53 -15.36
N PRO A 65 60.17 -15.94 -16.58
CA PRO A 65 60.51 -17.25 -17.09
C PRO A 65 62.01 -17.43 -17.33
N GLU A 66 62.79 -16.35 -17.47
CA GLU A 66 64.24 -16.44 -17.71
C GLU A 66 65.02 -16.82 -16.46
N THR A 67 64.53 -16.42 -15.29
CA THR A 67 65.18 -16.65 -13.98
C THR A 67 64.63 -17.86 -13.23
N ALA A 68 63.66 -18.56 -13.79
CA ALA A 68 63.01 -19.69 -13.14
C ALA A 68 63.85 -20.97 -13.16
N ALA A 69 63.97 -21.62 -11.99
CA ALA A 69 64.79 -22.83 -11.82
C ALA A 69 64.18 -24.10 -12.46
N GLU A 70 62.86 -24.16 -12.70
CA GLU A 70 62.21 -25.34 -13.32
C GLU A 70 60.85 -24.99 -13.95
N PRO A 71 60.55 -25.44 -15.19
CA PRO A 71 59.26 -25.21 -15.87
C PRO A 71 58.06 -25.76 -15.08
N ALA A 72 58.19 -26.94 -14.46
CA ALA A 72 57.11 -27.55 -13.68
C ALA A 72 56.77 -26.75 -12.40
N ARG A 73 57.75 -26.08 -11.80
CA ARG A 73 57.54 -25.22 -10.62
C ARG A 73 56.82 -23.93 -10.99
N LEU A 74 57.10 -23.36 -12.16
CA LEU A 74 56.37 -22.20 -12.68
C LEU A 74 54.89 -22.52 -12.86
N LEU A 75 54.58 -23.65 -13.51
CA LEU A 75 53.19 -24.06 -13.74
C LEU A 75 52.45 -24.36 -12.42
N ARG A 76 53.10 -25.03 -11.47
CA ARG A 76 52.52 -25.28 -10.13
C ARG A 76 52.30 -23.99 -9.35
N ARG A 77 53.22 -23.02 -9.45
CA ARG A 77 53.09 -21.71 -8.81
C ARG A 77 51.97 -20.90 -9.45
N ASP A 78 51.89 -20.84 -10.77
CA ASP A 78 50.81 -20.16 -11.50
C ASP A 78 49.44 -20.79 -11.20
N ARG A 79 49.35 -22.13 -11.15
CA ARG A 79 48.13 -22.85 -10.70
C ARG A 79 47.73 -22.48 -9.28
N ARG A 80 48.67 -22.51 -8.32
CA ARG A 80 48.36 -22.17 -6.91
C ARG A 80 47.91 -20.73 -6.76
N VAL A 81 48.61 -19.79 -7.42
CA VAL A 81 48.26 -18.37 -7.38
C VAL A 81 46.92 -18.13 -8.07
N THR A 82 46.66 -18.73 -9.23
CA THR A 82 45.40 -18.57 -9.95
C THR A 82 44.22 -19.19 -9.19
N LEU A 83 44.35 -20.38 -8.63
CA LEU A 83 43.27 -21.00 -7.83
C LEU A 83 43.00 -20.21 -6.54
N ALA A 84 44.06 -19.79 -5.83
CA ALA A 84 43.94 -19.06 -4.57
C ALA A 84 43.46 -17.62 -4.74
N THR A 85 43.61 -17.03 -5.94
CA THR A 85 43.29 -15.62 -6.16
C THR A 85 42.31 -15.39 -7.31
N GLY A 86 41.78 -16.43 -7.96
CA GLY A 86 40.99 -16.30 -9.20
C GLY A 86 39.76 -15.41 -9.11
N PHE A 87 39.28 -15.11 -7.89
CA PHE A 87 38.18 -14.17 -7.66
C PHE A 87 38.61 -12.69 -7.70
N ALA A 88 39.90 -12.39 -7.69
CA ALA A 88 40.43 -11.05 -7.93
C ALA A 88 40.83 -10.96 -9.41
N VAL A 89 40.24 -10.12 -10.25
CA VAL A 89 40.69 -10.04 -11.66
C VAL A 89 42.06 -9.35 -11.79
N ARG A 90 42.85 -9.81 -12.77
CA ARG A 90 44.04 -9.13 -13.24
C ARG A 90 43.61 -7.85 -13.94
N ASN A 91 43.67 -6.72 -13.25
CA ASN A 91 43.57 -5.43 -13.92
C ASN A 91 44.81 -5.28 -14.82
N THR A 92 44.61 -5.35 -16.13
CA THR A 92 45.53 -4.73 -17.09
C THR A 92 45.53 -3.22 -16.85
N GLU A 93 46.63 -2.56 -17.17
CA GLU A 93 46.75 -1.10 -17.02
C GLU A 93 45.63 -0.42 -17.83
N GLY A 94 44.57 0.07 -17.17
CA GLY A 94 43.45 0.78 -17.81
C GLY A 94 42.04 0.37 -17.39
N ASP A 95 41.84 -0.74 -16.67
CA ASP A 95 40.48 -1.21 -16.35
C ASP A 95 39.85 -0.44 -15.14
N PRO A 96 38.66 0.18 -15.27
CA PRO A 96 37.98 0.82 -14.15
C PRO A 96 37.56 -0.24 -13.14
N GLY A 97 38.34 -0.38 -12.06
CA GLY A 97 38.10 -1.31 -10.95
C GLY A 97 36.78 -1.11 -10.18
N LEU A 98 35.86 -0.27 -10.68
CA LEU A 98 34.50 -0.06 -10.20
C LEU A 98 33.59 -1.26 -10.49
N LEU A 99 33.87 -2.02 -11.56
CA LEU A 99 33.10 -3.20 -11.99
C LEU A 99 32.92 -4.28 -10.91
N TRP A 100 33.90 -4.44 -10.03
CA TRP A 100 33.94 -5.44 -8.95
C TRP A 100 33.03 -5.13 -7.79
N VAL A 101 32.85 -3.84 -7.57
CA VAL A 101 32.16 -3.30 -6.41
C VAL A 101 30.73 -2.94 -6.77
N LEU A 102 30.48 -2.72 -8.06
CA LEU A 102 29.17 -2.36 -8.59
C LEU A 102 28.04 -3.30 -8.14
N PRO A 103 28.18 -4.65 -8.10
CA PRO A 103 27.11 -5.52 -7.56
C PRO A 103 26.87 -5.31 -6.06
N TRP A 104 27.91 -5.04 -5.28
CA TRP A 104 27.82 -4.81 -3.85
C TRP A 104 27.27 -3.41 -3.52
N VAL A 105 27.68 -2.40 -4.30
CA VAL A 105 27.15 -1.03 -4.22
C VAL A 105 25.70 -1.02 -4.64
N LEU A 106 25.33 -1.70 -5.72
CA LEU A 106 23.94 -1.82 -6.14
C LEU A 106 23.11 -2.63 -5.16
N LEU A 107 23.66 -3.66 -4.52
CA LEU A 107 22.98 -4.36 -3.43
C LEU A 107 22.76 -3.43 -2.23
N ALA A 108 23.78 -2.66 -1.83
CA ALA A 108 23.64 -1.70 -0.74
C ALA A 108 22.60 -0.62 -1.08
N VAL A 109 22.65 -0.06 -2.30
CA VAL A 109 21.66 0.89 -2.80
C VAL A 109 20.27 0.25 -2.86
N TRP A 110 20.14 -1.00 -3.31
CA TRP A 110 18.87 -1.72 -3.35
C TRP A 110 18.29 -1.99 -1.94
N GLN A 111 19.14 -2.31 -0.95
CA GLN A 111 18.73 -2.42 0.45
C GLN A 111 18.23 -1.08 1.00
N ILE A 112 18.85 0.02 0.59
CA ILE A 112 18.54 1.38 1.02
C ILE A 112 17.26 1.90 0.34
N VAL A 113 17.03 1.56 -0.94
CA VAL A 113 15.88 2.04 -1.75
C VAL A 113 14.68 1.08 -1.66
N GLY A 114 14.56 0.31 -0.58
CA GLY A 114 13.36 -0.51 -0.32
C GLY A 114 13.22 -1.79 -1.17
N GLY A 115 14.24 -2.18 -1.93
CA GLY A 115 14.18 -3.35 -2.81
C GLY A 115 13.94 -4.69 -2.09
N ARG A 116 14.24 -4.77 -0.80
CA ARG A 116 14.06 -5.95 0.09
C ARG A 116 12.69 -6.62 0.04
N ASP A 117 11.66 -5.90 -0.38
CA ASP A 117 10.29 -6.41 -0.47
C ASP A 117 10.04 -7.21 -1.77
N VAL A 118 11.00 -7.24 -2.70
CA VAL A 118 10.89 -7.87 -4.04
C VAL A 118 11.71 -9.16 -4.19
N VAL A 119 12.92 -9.22 -3.62
CA VAL A 119 13.85 -10.34 -3.85
C VAL A 119 14.32 -10.90 -2.51
N THR A 120 14.11 -12.20 -2.31
CA THR A 120 14.54 -12.87 -1.07
C THR A 120 16.06 -12.84 -0.91
N GLY A 121 16.55 -12.82 0.33
CA GLY A 121 18.00 -12.83 0.61
C GLY A 121 18.76 -13.98 -0.04
N TRP A 122 18.08 -15.11 -0.29
CA TRP A 122 18.65 -16.27 -0.99
C TRP A 122 18.85 -16.05 -2.49
N ALA A 123 17.93 -15.37 -3.16
CA ALA A 123 18.09 -15.03 -4.57
C ALA A 123 19.28 -14.07 -4.77
N TRP A 124 19.50 -13.16 -3.82
CA TRP A 124 20.70 -12.32 -3.80
C TRP A 124 21.97 -13.08 -3.49
N ALA A 125 21.97 -13.96 -2.48
CA ALA A 125 23.11 -14.83 -2.20
C ALA A 125 23.48 -15.68 -3.43
N GLY A 126 22.48 -16.19 -4.16
CA GLY A 126 22.66 -16.90 -5.42
C GLY A 126 23.26 -16.03 -6.52
N THR A 127 22.81 -14.78 -6.65
CA THR A 127 23.33 -13.82 -7.65
C THR A 127 24.78 -13.46 -7.36
N VAL A 128 25.13 -13.18 -6.10
CA VAL A 128 26.51 -12.88 -5.68
C VAL A 128 27.40 -14.12 -5.83
N ALA A 129 26.92 -15.30 -5.44
CA ALA A 129 27.65 -16.56 -5.61
C ALA A 129 27.88 -16.86 -7.11
N GLY A 130 26.88 -16.65 -7.96
CA GLY A 130 26.98 -16.81 -9.41
C GLY A 130 27.98 -15.84 -10.04
N ALA A 131 27.92 -14.56 -9.66
CA ALA A 131 28.86 -13.55 -10.15
C ALA A 131 30.31 -13.85 -9.71
N THR A 132 30.52 -14.22 -8.45
CA THR A 132 31.86 -14.59 -7.93
C THR A 132 32.39 -15.90 -8.54
N LEU A 133 31.53 -16.90 -8.77
CA LEU A 133 31.91 -18.12 -9.46
C LEU A 133 32.27 -17.86 -10.93
N SER A 134 31.48 -17.07 -11.65
CA SER A 134 31.72 -16.76 -13.06
C SER A 134 33.05 -16.04 -13.28
N THR A 135 33.36 -15.05 -12.43
CA THR A 135 34.63 -14.33 -12.44
C THR A 135 35.81 -15.23 -12.08
N TRP A 136 35.65 -16.09 -11.08
CA TRP A 136 36.66 -17.08 -10.72
C TRP A 136 36.96 -18.06 -11.88
N LEU A 137 35.93 -18.58 -12.55
CA LEU A 137 36.08 -19.47 -13.69
C LEU A 137 36.78 -18.78 -14.88
N TYR A 138 36.39 -17.54 -15.17
CA TYR A 138 36.99 -16.73 -16.23
C TYR A 138 38.49 -16.51 -16.01
N GLU A 139 38.91 -16.06 -14.82
CA GLU A 139 40.32 -15.84 -14.50
C GLU A 139 41.14 -17.13 -14.56
N ASN A 140 40.56 -18.25 -14.11
CA ASN A 140 41.20 -19.55 -14.26
C ASN A 140 41.39 -19.90 -15.74
N ALA A 141 40.39 -19.70 -16.59
CA ALA A 141 40.49 -19.98 -18.03
C ALA A 141 41.51 -19.08 -18.75
N VAL A 142 41.60 -17.80 -18.38
CA VAL A 142 42.51 -16.83 -19.00
C VAL A 142 43.93 -16.87 -18.41
N SER A 143 44.16 -17.59 -17.31
CA SER A 143 45.51 -17.79 -16.75
C SER A 143 46.45 -18.57 -17.67
N ALA A 144 47.77 -18.47 -17.42
CA ALA A 144 48.75 -19.23 -18.19
C ALA A 144 48.57 -20.74 -17.98
N TRP A 145 48.31 -21.17 -16.74
CA TRP A 145 47.96 -22.55 -16.39
C TRP A 145 46.66 -23.01 -17.05
N GLY A 146 45.62 -22.19 -17.06
CA GLY A 146 44.33 -22.51 -17.67
C GLY A 146 44.42 -22.71 -19.17
N ARG A 147 45.04 -21.75 -19.87
CA ARG A 147 45.31 -21.85 -21.31
C ARG A 147 46.19 -23.06 -21.65
N TYR A 148 47.26 -23.29 -20.88
CA TYR A 148 48.11 -24.47 -21.04
C TYR A 148 47.33 -25.77 -20.83
N SER A 149 46.48 -25.83 -19.82
CA SER A 149 45.69 -27.02 -19.50
C SER A 149 44.66 -27.30 -20.58
N LEU A 150 43.97 -26.26 -21.08
CA LEU A 150 43.01 -26.38 -22.18
C LEU A 150 43.68 -26.85 -23.47
N ALA A 151 44.82 -26.24 -23.82
CA ALA A 151 45.61 -26.66 -24.98
C ALA A 151 46.09 -28.11 -24.85
N ARG A 152 46.62 -28.50 -23.67
CA ARG A 152 47.08 -29.87 -23.42
C ARG A 152 45.95 -30.89 -23.54
N VAL A 153 44.77 -30.62 -22.95
CA VAL A 153 43.63 -31.53 -23.03
C VAL A 153 43.17 -31.66 -24.49
N TRP A 154 43.07 -30.55 -25.21
CA TRP A 154 42.68 -30.55 -26.62
C TRP A 154 43.66 -31.36 -27.50
N PHE A 155 44.96 -31.13 -27.35
CA PHE A 155 45.96 -31.84 -28.14
C PHE A 155 46.15 -33.30 -27.73
N ALA A 156 45.94 -33.64 -26.45
CA ALA A 156 45.97 -35.03 -26.01
C ALA A 156 44.73 -35.81 -26.46
N ALA A 157 43.55 -35.17 -26.44
CA ALA A 157 42.32 -35.76 -26.97
C ALA A 157 42.37 -35.98 -28.48
N THR A 158 43.11 -35.14 -29.21
CA THR A 158 43.33 -35.29 -30.67
C THR A 158 44.54 -36.19 -31.02
N GLY A 159 45.16 -36.84 -30.03
CA GLY A 159 46.28 -37.77 -30.22
C GLY A 159 47.61 -37.12 -30.62
N ARG A 160 47.70 -35.78 -30.60
CA ARG A 160 48.88 -35.02 -31.03
C ARG A 160 49.88 -34.75 -29.92
N LEU A 161 49.47 -34.85 -28.65
CA LEU A 161 50.36 -34.72 -27.49
C LEU A 161 50.10 -35.83 -26.45
N PRO A 162 51.13 -36.23 -25.67
CA PRO A 162 50.93 -37.15 -24.55
C PRO A 162 50.17 -36.47 -23.40
N TRP A 163 49.26 -37.21 -22.74
CA TRP A 163 48.51 -36.75 -21.56
C TRP A 163 49.43 -36.27 -20.42
N HIS A 164 50.56 -36.95 -20.23
CA HIS A 164 51.61 -36.65 -19.25
C HIS A 164 52.78 -35.83 -19.84
N LEU A 165 52.47 -34.80 -20.62
CA LEU A 165 53.45 -33.97 -21.34
C LEU A 165 54.65 -33.50 -20.48
N MET A 166 54.41 -33.01 -19.27
CA MET A 166 55.50 -32.51 -18.41
C MET A 166 56.46 -33.61 -17.96
N ASP A 167 55.97 -34.83 -17.78
CA ASP A 167 56.81 -35.97 -17.38
C ASP A 167 57.61 -36.49 -18.57
N PHE A 168 56.99 -36.55 -19.76
CA PHE A 168 57.69 -36.82 -21.02
C PHE A 168 58.83 -35.82 -21.29
N LEU A 169 58.57 -34.52 -21.12
CA LEU A 169 59.61 -33.48 -21.29
C LEU A 169 60.71 -33.58 -20.23
N ARG A 170 60.38 -33.96 -18.99
CA ARG A 170 61.36 -34.18 -17.92
C ARG A 170 62.25 -35.37 -18.24
N GLU A 171 61.70 -36.47 -18.74
CA GLU A 171 62.48 -37.63 -19.16
C GLU A 171 63.36 -37.35 -20.39
N ALA A 172 62.85 -36.62 -21.37
CA ALA A 172 63.63 -36.20 -22.55
C ALA A 172 64.79 -35.26 -22.17
N HIS A 173 64.61 -34.42 -21.14
CA HIS A 173 65.69 -33.65 -20.54
C HIS A 173 66.70 -34.54 -19.81
N ALA A 174 66.24 -35.50 -18.99
CA ALA A 174 67.11 -36.43 -18.28
C ALA A 174 67.95 -37.31 -19.23
N LYS A 175 67.39 -37.67 -20.39
CA LYS A 175 68.07 -38.40 -21.48
C LYS A 175 68.91 -37.50 -22.40
N GLY A 176 69.01 -36.20 -22.12
CA GLY A 176 69.89 -35.25 -22.82
C GLY A 176 69.40 -34.71 -24.18
N VAL A 177 68.19 -35.09 -24.61
CA VAL A 177 67.57 -34.63 -25.88
C VAL A 177 67.21 -33.14 -25.81
N LEU A 178 66.68 -32.73 -24.65
CA LEU A 178 66.33 -31.34 -24.35
C LEU A 178 67.34 -30.76 -23.36
N ARG A 179 67.64 -29.47 -23.51
CA ARG A 179 68.30 -28.65 -22.49
C ARG A 179 67.29 -27.68 -21.86
N GLN A 180 67.45 -27.41 -20.58
CA GLN A 180 66.68 -26.41 -19.89
C GLN A 180 67.34 -25.02 -20.03
N ALA A 181 66.56 -24.01 -20.39
CA ALA A 181 67.00 -22.60 -20.39
C ALA A 181 65.97 -21.79 -19.60
N GLY A 182 66.25 -21.57 -18.30
CA GLY A 182 65.27 -21.01 -17.37
C GLY A 182 64.02 -21.89 -17.26
N GLY A 183 62.85 -21.28 -17.42
CA GLY A 183 61.52 -21.90 -17.33
C GLY A 183 61.03 -22.60 -18.60
N VAL A 184 61.88 -22.81 -19.62
CA VAL A 184 61.50 -23.49 -20.87
C VAL A 184 62.44 -24.65 -21.23
N TYR A 185 61.90 -25.69 -21.88
CA TYR A 185 62.67 -26.76 -22.52
C TYR A 185 62.98 -26.40 -23.98
N ARG A 186 64.24 -26.54 -24.39
CA ARG A 186 64.70 -26.33 -25.77
C ARG A 186 65.49 -27.54 -26.25
N PHE A 187 65.45 -27.88 -27.54
CA PHE A 187 66.32 -28.92 -28.08
C PHE A 187 67.79 -28.53 -27.91
N ARG A 188 68.62 -29.51 -27.52
CA ARG A 188 70.07 -29.31 -27.39
C ARG A 188 70.75 -29.16 -28.75
N HIS A 189 70.29 -29.93 -29.73
CA HIS A 189 70.81 -29.97 -31.10
C HIS A 189 69.79 -29.37 -32.06
N ILE A 190 70.20 -28.37 -32.83
CA ILE A 190 69.32 -27.69 -33.79
C ILE A 190 69.05 -28.57 -35.01
N GLU A 191 70.01 -29.43 -35.36
CA GLU A 191 69.93 -30.41 -36.43
C GLU A 191 68.83 -31.44 -36.14
N LEU A 192 68.73 -31.91 -34.89
CA LEU A 192 67.67 -32.82 -34.46
C LEU A 192 66.30 -32.15 -34.54
N ARG A 193 66.19 -30.88 -34.13
CA ARG A 193 64.94 -30.12 -34.29
C ARG A 193 64.56 -29.99 -35.76
N ASN A 194 65.51 -29.63 -36.61
CA ASN A 194 65.26 -29.42 -38.03
C ASN A 194 64.90 -30.74 -38.74
N ARG A 195 65.52 -31.86 -38.36
CA ARG A 195 65.17 -33.19 -38.88
C ARG A 195 63.79 -33.67 -38.43
N LEU A 196 63.46 -33.52 -37.15
CA LEU A 196 62.10 -33.82 -36.64
C LEU A 196 61.02 -32.92 -37.26
N ALA A 197 61.38 -31.68 -37.62
CA ALA A 197 60.48 -30.78 -38.35
C ALA A 197 60.36 -31.16 -39.84
N ALA A 198 61.40 -31.74 -40.43
CA ALA A 198 61.43 -32.19 -41.82
C ALA A 198 60.78 -33.57 -42.04
N ASP A 199 60.77 -34.44 -41.02
CA ASP A 199 60.09 -35.75 -41.03
C ASP A 199 58.56 -35.64 -40.84
N LEU A 200 58.01 -34.43 -40.68
CA LEU A 200 56.58 -34.17 -40.84
C LEU A 200 56.24 -34.27 -42.34
N PRO A 201 55.20 -35.02 -42.76
CA PRO A 201 54.90 -35.22 -44.18
C PRO A 201 54.86 -33.89 -44.94
N GLU A 202 55.55 -33.78 -46.08
CA GLU A 202 55.60 -32.54 -46.88
C GLU A 202 54.21 -32.03 -47.29
N ALA A 203 53.19 -32.90 -47.34
CA ALA A 203 51.79 -32.51 -47.52
C ALA A 203 51.26 -31.65 -46.35
N ASP A 204 51.63 -31.94 -45.11
CA ASP A 204 51.23 -31.13 -43.93
C ASP A 204 52.08 -29.87 -43.78
N ALA A 205 53.33 -29.86 -44.27
CA ALA A 205 54.22 -28.70 -44.18
C ALA A 205 53.96 -27.66 -45.28
N GLN A 206 53.67 -28.10 -46.52
CA GLN A 206 53.25 -27.21 -47.60
C GLN A 206 51.81 -26.72 -47.40
N ASP A 207 50.88 -27.51 -46.85
CA ASP A 207 49.56 -27.00 -46.46
C ASP A 207 49.62 -26.14 -45.18
N ALA A 208 50.56 -26.35 -44.24
CA ALA A 208 50.72 -25.46 -43.08
C ALA A 208 51.31 -24.09 -43.43
N ASP A 209 52.26 -24.01 -44.38
CA ASP A 209 52.87 -22.74 -44.81
C ASP A 209 52.12 -22.07 -45.99
N ALA A 210 51.49 -22.85 -46.89
CA ALA A 210 50.70 -22.32 -48.01
C ALA A 210 49.19 -22.16 -47.69
N GLN A 211 48.69 -22.76 -46.60
CA GLN A 211 47.29 -22.73 -46.21
C GLN A 211 47.07 -22.19 -44.78
N GLU A 212 47.87 -21.22 -44.33
CA GLU A 212 47.30 -20.17 -43.50
C GLU A 212 46.75 -19.08 -44.43
N PRO A 213 45.46 -19.10 -44.82
CA PRO A 213 44.90 -18.02 -45.62
C PRO A 213 45.15 -16.71 -44.87
N ALA A 214 45.55 -15.65 -45.58
CA ALA A 214 45.66 -14.30 -45.00
C ALA A 214 44.39 -13.88 -44.23
N ARG A 215 43.26 -14.53 -44.53
CA ARG A 215 41.99 -14.46 -43.81
C ARG A 215 42.06 -15.07 -42.40
N TYR A 216 42.73 -16.21 -42.15
CA TYR A 216 42.94 -16.81 -40.82
C TYR A 216 43.97 -16.02 -40.00
N ARG A 217 45.06 -15.49 -40.57
CA ARG A 217 45.96 -14.58 -39.83
C ARG A 217 45.28 -13.28 -39.44
N ARG A 218 44.49 -12.68 -40.33
CA ARG A 218 43.69 -11.48 -40.03
C ARG A 218 42.54 -11.79 -39.07
N TRP A 219 41.81 -12.88 -39.25
CA TRP A 219 40.73 -13.29 -38.34
C TRP A 219 41.25 -13.76 -37.00
N ALA A 220 42.37 -14.49 -36.90
CA ALA A 220 42.97 -14.91 -35.64
C ALA A 220 43.70 -13.76 -34.94
N ALA A 221 44.30 -12.81 -35.67
CA ALA A 221 44.80 -11.56 -35.08
C ALA A 221 43.64 -10.67 -34.62
N ALA A 222 42.55 -10.57 -35.39
CA ALA A 222 41.33 -9.86 -35.01
C ALA A 222 40.57 -10.58 -33.88
N LEU A 223 40.54 -11.92 -33.83
CA LEU A 223 39.97 -12.69 -32.72
C LEU A 223 40.86 -12.58 -31.49
N ARG A 224 42.19 -12.61 -31.64
CA ARG A 224 43.13 -12.41 -30.52
C ARG A 224 43.06 -10.99 -30.00
N ALA A 225 42.88 -9.98 -30.86
CA ALA A 225 42.67 -8.59 -30.46
C ALA A 225 41.26 -8.40 -29.85
N ALA A 226 40.23 -9.01 -30.44
CA ALA A 226 38.88 -8.99 -29.90
C ALA A 226 38.77 -9.74 -28.56
N LEU A 227 39.40 -10.91 -28.40
CA LEU A 227 39.44 -11.67 -27.14
C LEU A 227 40.33 -11.02 -26.08
N ARG A 228 41.36 -10.26 -26.48
CA ARG A 228 42.28 -9.57 -25.57
C ARG A 228 41.74 -8.21 -25.12
N ASP A 229 41.10 -7.46 -26.01
CA ASP A 229 40.75 -6.05 -25.78
C ASP A 229 39.23 -5.77 -25.86
N ALA A 230 38.47 -6.48 -26.71
CA ALA A 230 37.06 -6.13 -26.98
C ALA A 230 36.04 -6.97 -26.18
N LEU A 231 36.26 -8.27 -26.00
CA LEU A 231 35.34 -9.18 -25.33
C LEU A 231 35.26 -8.95 -23.81
N PRO A 232 36.39 -8.72 -23.10
CA PRO A 232 36.34 -8.37 -21.68
C PRO A 232 35.67 -7.01 -21.47
N GLY A 233 36.02 -6.00 -22.29
CA GLY A 233 35.43 -4.67 -22.25
C GLY A 233 33.96 -4.64 -22.65
N ALA A 234 33.55 -5.45 -23.62
CA ALA A 234 32.14 -5.55 -24.05
C ALA A 234 31.29 -6.33 -23.06
N VAL A 235 31.78 -7.43 -22.46
CA VAL A 235 31.03 -8.18 -21.43
C VAL A 235 30.94 -7.38 -20.14
N ALA A 236 32.03 -6.72 -19.72
CA ALA A 236 32.02 -5.81 -18.58
C ALA A 236 31.17 -4.57 -18.85
N GLY A 237 31.28 -3.99 -20.04
CA GLY A 237 30.51 -2.83 -20.49
C GLY A 237 29.02 -3.13 -20.61
N LEU A 238 28.64 -4.30 -21.14
CA LEU A 238 27.23 -4.73 -21.20
C LEU A 238 26.70 -5.01 -19.79
N GLY A 239 27.52 -5.58 -18.90
CA GLY A 239 27.20 -5.71 -17.48
C GLY A 239 26.95 -4.36 -16.81
N VAL A 240 27.81 -3.35 -17.06
CA VAL A 240 27.62 -1.98 -16.54
C VAL A 240 26.42 -1.31 -17.16
N LEU A 241 26.18 -1.46 -18.47
CA LEU A 241 25.03 -0.88 -19.15
C LEU A 241 23.72 -1.49 -18.66
N LEU A 242 23.66 -2.80 -18.47
CA LEU A 242 22.52 -3.47 -17.83
C LEU A 242 22.34 -2.99 -16.39
N LEU A 243 23.41 -2.88 -15.61
CA LEU A 243 23.36 -2.41 -14.22
C LEU A 243 23.01 -0.91 -14.10
N LEU A 244 23.50 -0.06 -15.01
CA LEU A 244 23.16 1.38 -15.08
C LEU A 244 21.75 1.58 -15.63
N ALA A 245 21.31 0.83 -16.64
CA ALA A 245 19.93 0.89 -17.13
C ALA A 245 18.95 0.41 -16.04
N THR A 246 19.32 -0.62 -15.28
CA THR A 246 18.54 -1.06 -14.11
C THR A 246 18.59 0.02 -13.01
N GLY A 247 19.74 0.63 -12.72
CA GLY A 247 19.91 1.69 -11.72
C GLY A 247 19.19 3.00 -12.07
N ILE A 248 19.24 3.44 -13.33
CA ILE A 248 18.52 4.62 -13.83
C ILE A 248 17.01 4.34 -13.92
N GLY A 249 16.62 3.10 -14.26
CA GLY A 249 15.25 2.64 -14.13
C GLY A 249 14.75 2.74 -12.69
N LEU A 250 15.56 2.32 -11.72
CA LEU A 250 15.27 2.36 -10.28
C LEU A 250 15.24 3.79 -9.69
N LEU A 251 16.03 4.73 -10.23
CA LEU A 251 16.03 6.14 -9.80
C LEU A 251 14.83 6.92 -10.36
N ASN A 252 14.23 6.45 -11.46
CA ASN A 252 13.05 7.07 -12.08
C ASN A 252 11.74 6.34 -11.73
N THR A 253 11.79 5.19 -11.06
CA THR A 253 10.59 4.55 -10.51
C THR A 253 10.21 5.25 -9.21
N PRO A 254 8.95 5.71 -9.04
CA PRO A 254 8.47 6.14 -7.73
C PRO A 254 8.74 5.02 -6.71
N PRO A 255 8.96 5.35 -5.41
CA PRO A 255 9.23 4.37 -4.37
C PRO A 255 8.21 3.23 -4.51
N VAL A 256 8.71 2.06 -4.90
CA VAL A 256 7.86 0.95 -5.32
C VAL A 256 6.98 0.62 -4.13
N PRO A 257 5.64 0.75 -4.25
CA PRO A 257 4.76 0.47 -3.13
C PRO A 257 4.96 -1.02 -2.81
N GLY A 258 4.89 -1.38 -1.54
CA GLY A 258 5.08 -2.77 -1.11
C GLY A 258 4.15 -3.75 -1.83
N PRO A 259 4.16 -5.05 -1.46
CA PRO A 259 3.48 -6.13 -2.19
C PRO A 259 2.03 -5.84 -2.58
N HIS A 260 1.35 -4.94 -1.88
CA HIS A 260 0.10 -4.31 -2.31
C HIS A 260 0.30 -2.83 -2.73
N PRO A 261 0.11 -2.48 -4.01
CA PRO A 261 0.13 -1.08 -4.46
C PRO A 261 -1.09 -0.31 -3.95
N TYR A 262 -0.92 0.99 -3.72
CA TYR A 262 -2.06 1.88 -3.50
C TYR A 262 -2.90 1.96 -4.79
N PRO A 263 -4.24 2.01 -4.69
CA PRO A 263 -5.11 2.11 -5.86
C PRO A 263 -4.75 3.35 -6.70
N ALA A 264 -4.68 3.18 -8.03
CA ALA A 264 -4.30 4.26 -8.94
C ALA A 264 -5.43 5.29 -9.12
N SER A 265 -6.67 4.90 -8.83
CA SER A 265 -7.85 5.74 -8.89
C SER A 265 -8.74 5.57 -7.67
N LEU A 266 -9.58 6.57 -7.40
CA LEU A 266 -10.60 6.49 -6.34
C LEU A 266 -11.66 5.42 -6.62
N ASP A 267 -11.93 5.12 -7.89
CA ASP A 267 -12.87 4.07 -8.28
C ASP A 267 -12.36 2.67 -7.86
N ASP A 268 -11.05 2.45 -7.90
CA ASP A 268 -10.41 1.21 -7.47
C ASP A 268 -10.53 0.98 -5.96
N VAL A 269 -10.62 2.05 -5.16
CA VAL A 269 -10.86 1.97 -3.69
C VAL A 269 -12.22 1.33 -3.40
N CYS A 270 -13.21 1.57 -4.25
CA CYS A 270 -14.56 1.03 -4.12
C CYS A 270 -14.77 -0.31 -4.84
N ALA A 271 -13.79 -0.84 -5.57
CA ALA A 271 -13.90 -2.11 -6.28
C ALA A 271 -14.40 -3.30 -5.43
N PRO A 272 -14.01 -3.45 -4.14
CA PRO A 272 -14.53 -4.51 -3.27
C PRO A 272 -16.05 -4.41 -3.01
N LEU A 273 -16.62 -3.21 -3.10
CA LEU A 273 -18.04 -2.93 -2.92
C LEU A 273 -18.74 -2.79 -4.28
N SER A 274 -18.64 -3.81 -5.13
CA SER A 274 -19.33 -3.79 -6.43
C SER A 274 -20.85 -3.67 -6.26
N ARG A 275 -21.54 -3.20 -7.31
CA ARG A 275 -23.02 -3.11 -7.30
C ARG A 275 -23.70 -4.44 -6.99
N GLN A 276 -23.11 -5.57 -7.41
CA GLN A 276 -23.62 -6.91 -7.09
C GLN A 276 -23.52 -7.23 -5.60
N VAL A 277 -22.37 -6.89 -4.98
CA VAL A 277 -22.15 -7.07 -3.54
C VAL A 277 -23.12 -6.20 -2.75
N LEU A 278 -23.27 -4.93 -3.12
CA LEU A 278 -24.20 -4.04 -2.46
C LEU A 278 -25.67 -4.41 -2.68
N GLY A 279 -26.05 -4.90 -3.86
CA GLY A 279 -27.42 -5.35 -4.14
C GLY A 279 -27.87 -6.55 -3.30
N ALA A 280 -26.93 -7.29 -2.70
CA ALA A 280 -27.24 -8.34 -1.72
C ALA A 280 -27.56 -7.78 -0.32
N LEU A 281 -27.10 -6.55 -0.02
CA LEU A 281 -27.22 -5.90 1.28
C LEU A 281 -28.25 -4.77 1.30
N MET A 282 -28.39 -4.04 0.19
CA MET A 282 -29.12 -2.78 0.04
C MET A 282 -30.03 -2.83 -1.19
N GLU A 283 -31.13 -2.05 -1.16
CA GLU A 283 -32.05 -1.88 -2.29
C GLU A 283 -31.65 -0.70 -3.19
N ASP A 284 -31.33 0.47 -2.62
CA ASP A 284 -30.81 1.63 -3.36
C ASP A 284 -29.45 2.08 -2.78
N PRO A 285 -28.36 1.34 -3.10
CA PRO A 285 -27.04 1.68 -2.61
C PRO A 285 -26.51 2.96 -3.27
N ARG A 286 -26.04 3.90 -2.46
CA ARG A 286 -25.20 5.01 -2.90
C ARG A 286 -23.76 4.79 -2.43
N GLN A 287 -22.80 5.01 -3.30
CA GLN A 287 -21.37 4.88 -2.99
C GLN A 287 -20.67 6.23 -3.07
N VAL A 288 -19.73 6.45 -2.15
CA VAL A 288 -18.86 7.61 -2.12
C VAL A 288 -17.43 7.14 -1.83
N ALA A 289 -16.50 7.49 -2.71
CA ALA A 289 -15.06 7.31 -2.49
C ALA A 289 -14.45 8.61 -1.98
N ARG A 290 -13.56 8.52 -0.98
CA ARG A 290 -12.77 9.64 -0.44
C ARG A 290 -11.30 9.27 -0.41
N ASP A 291 -10.46 10.21 -0.84
CA ASP A 291 -9.03 10.15 -0.58
C ASP A 291 -8.78 10.72 0.81
N GLU A 292 -8.36 9.88 1.74
CA GLU A 292 -7.98 10.26 3.10
C GLU A 292 -6.45 10.19 3.27
N THR A 293 -5.68 10.31 2.19
CA THR A 293 -4.23 10.32 2.27
C THR A 293 -3.77 11.45 3.20
N LEU A 294 -3.26 11.06 4.38
CA LEU A 294 -2.77 11.99 5.38
C LEU A 294 -1.28 12.20 5.14
N ARG A 295 -0.88 13.46 5.04
CA ARG A 295 0.53 13.86 5.11
C ARG A 295 0.83 14.14 6.58
N GLN A 296 1.50 13.22 7.26
CA GLN A 296 1.91 13.44 8.64
C GLN A 296 3.06 14.47 8.62
N SER A 297 2.76 15.70 9.05
CA SER A 297 3.75 16.79 9.12
C SER A 297 4.22 16.97 10.55
N ASP A 298 5.35 16.35 10.89
CA ASP A 298 6.16 16.77 12.02
C ASP A 298 7.55 17.10 11.44
N ASP A 299 7.96 18.37 11.53
CA ASP A 299 9.28 18.94 11.21
C ASP A 299 10.06 18.38 10.00
N ASP A 300 10.03 19.13 8.89
CA ASP A 300 11.03 19.33 7.82
C ASP A 300 12.07 18.24 7.40
N SER A 301 11.86 16.96 7.70
CA SER A 301 12.65 15.86 7.14
C SER A 301 11.80 14.60 6.95
N ASP A 302 11.52 14.27 5.68
CA ASP A 302 10.83 13.07 5.17
C ASP A 302 9.49 12.70 5.86
N SER A 303 8.38 13.19 5.28
CA SER A 303 7.03 12.82 5.68
C SER A 303 6.68 11.38 5.25
N ASP A 304 6.39 10.49 6.21
CA ASP A 304 5.70 9.22 5.97
C ASP A 304 4.33 9.49 5.32
N VAL A 305 4.19 9.19 4.02
CA VAL A 305 2.90 9.31 3.33
C VAL A 305 2.13 8.00 3.50
N ILE A 306 1.10 8.03 4.34
CA ILE A 306 0.16 6.91 4.45
C ILE A 306 -0.93 7.14 3.40
N ALA A 307 -0.80 6.46 2.26
CA ALA A 307 -1.84 6.48 1.24
C ALA A 307 -3.07 5.73 1.78
N SER A 308 -4.21 6.43 1.85
CA SER A 308 -5.41 5.94 2.54
C SER A 308 -6.65 6.26 1.73
N GLY A 309 -7.33 5.21 1.26
CA GLY A 309 -8.60 5.32 0.53
C GLY A 309 -9.74 4.85 1.40
N LEU A 310 -10.85 5.59 1.40
CA LEU A 310 -12.09 5.21 2.08
C LEU A 310 -13.23 5.11 1.06
N CYS A 311 -13.85 3.94 0.98
CA CYS A 311 -15.11 3.76 0.27
C CYS A 311 -16.25 3.58 1.28
N VAL A 312 -17.33 4.34 1.10
CA VAL A 312 -18.54 4.26 1.92
C VAL A 312 -19.71 3.94 1.01
N ALA A 313 -20.54 3.01 1.42
CA ALA A 313 -21.82 2.73 0.80
C ALA A 313 -22.95 2.82 1.82
N ASP A 314 -24.04 3.49 1.47
CA ASP A 314 -25.18 3.70 2.35
C ASP A 314 -26.53 3.51 1.63
N GLU A 315 -27.49 2.91 2.34
CA GLU A 315 -28.85 2.67 1.86
C GLU A 315 -29.62 3.99 1.70
N GLN A 316 -30.24 4.21 0.54
CA GLN A 316 -31.07 5.40 0.26
C GLN A 316 -32.57 5.11 0.23
N ALA A 317 -32.98 3.84 0.27
CA ALA A 317 -34.38 3.47 0.21
C ALA A 317 -35.12 3.89 1.50
N PRO A 318 -36.19 4.71 1.40
CA PRO A 318 -36.83 5.31 2.57
C PRO A 318 -37.50 4.31 3.53
N PHE A 319 -37.94 3.17 2.99
CA PHE A 319 -38.70 2.15 3.70
C PHE A 319 -37.87 0.91 4.03
N ARG A 320 -36.55 1.03 4.00
CA ARG A 320 -35.63 -0.05 4.39
C ARG A 320 -34.91 0.27 5.71
N PRO A 321 -34.51 -0.78 6.45
CA PRO A 321 -33.56 -0.62 7.55
C PRO A 321 -32.30 0.08 7.06
N GLU A 322 -31.74 0.93 7.90
CA GLU A 322 -30.48 1.59 7.59
C GLU A 322 -29.34 0.56 7.51
N VAL A 323 -28.60 0.60 6.40
CA VAL A 323 -27.41 -0.24 6.18
C VAL A 323 -26.29 0.67 5.71
N GLN A 324 -25.13 0.53 6.35
CA GLN A 324 -23.92 1.26 5.99
C GLN A 324 -22.74 0.29 5.93
N VAL A 325 -21.94 0.41 4.88
CA VAL A 325 -20.69 -0.33 4.70
C VAL A 325 -19.58 0.69 4.51
N SER A 326 -18.48 0.55 5.24
CA SER A 326 -17.26 1.30 4.95
C SER A 326 -16.07 0.37 4.80
N VAL A 327 -15.22 0.67 3.82
CA VAL A 327 -13.97 -0.04 3.56
C VAL A 327 -12.87 1.01 3.49
N LYS A 328 -12.00 1.00 4.50
CA LYS A 328 -10.80 1.82 4.55
C LYS A 328 -9.59 0.96 4.26
N THR A 329 -8.81 1.36 3.26
CA THR A 329 -7.56 0.71 2.89
C THR A 329 -6.42 1.69 3.08
N GLN A 330 -5.48 1.33 3.95
CA GLN A 330 -4.26 2.10 4.18
C GLN A 330 -3.09 1.27 3.66
N THR A 331 -2.27 1.84 2.78
CA THR A 331 -1.06 1.21 2.29
C THR A 331 0.14 2.02 2.69
N MET A 332 1.16 1.36 3.24
CA MET A 332 2.38 1.99 3.66
C MET A 332 3.47 1.74 2.62
N ALA A 333 4.20 2.80 2.29
CA ALA A 333 5.41 2.74 1.50
C ALA A 333 6.60 2.44 2.42
N GLY A 334 7.63 1.77 1.89
CA GLY A 334 8.89 1.66 2.60
C GLY A 334 9.64 2.99 2.53
N ASP A 335 10.35 3.31 3.61
CA ASP A 335 11.23 4.45 3.74
C ASP A 335 12.64 3.98 4.16
N LEU A 336 13.54 4.93 4.44
CA LEU A 336 14.91 4.65 4.87
C LEU A 336 14.94 4.07 6.31
N GLY A 337 13.87 4.24 7.10
CA GLY A 337 13.67 3.66 8.42
C GLY A 337 13.08 2.24 8.46
N GLY A 338 12.30 1.82 7.45
CA GLY A 338 11.46 0.62 7.55
C GLY A 338 10.85 0.15 6.22
N SER A 339 10.42 -1.12 6.15
CA SER A 339 9.64 -1.59 5.00
C SER A 339 8.21 -1.14 5.24
N GLY A 340 7.43 -0.93 4.19
CA GLY A 340 6.00 -0.64 4.36
C GLY A 340 5.31 -1.73 5.21
N SER A 341 5.76 -2.97 5.09
CA SER A 341 5.33 -4.11 5.91
C SER A 341 5.70 -3.99 7.40
N ALA A 342 6.88 -3.47 7.71
CA ALA A 342 7.30 -3.21 9.08
C ALA A 342 6.53 -2.04 9.70
N GLN A 343 6.36 -0.94 8.95
CA GLN A 343 5.53 0.19 9.36
C GLN A 343 4.08 -0.27 9.61
N ALA A 344 3.51 -1.07 8.70
CA ALA A 344 2.15 -1.61 8.85
C ALA A 344 2.02 -2.53 10.06
N ARG A 345 3.07 -3.27 10.41
CA ARG A 345 3.12 -4.07 11.63
C ARG A 345 3.11 -3.21 12.88
N GLU A 346 3.86 -2.10 12.89
CA GLU A 346 3.91 -1.17 14.02
C GLU A 346 2.57 -0.48 14.24
N GLN A 347 1.96 0.07 13.18
CA GLN A 347 0.64 0.69 13.29
C GLN A 347 -0.44 -0.32 13.74
N PHE A 348 -0.39 -1.56 13.20
CA PHE A 348 -1.33 -2.59 13.61
C PHE A 348 -1.10 -3.08 15.05
N ALA A 349 0.11 -2.92 15.60
CA ALA A 349 0.39 -3.25 17.00
C ALA A 349 -0.43 -2.36 17.96
N VAL A 350 -0.67 -1.10 17.61
CA VAL A 350 -1.58 -0.20 18.37
C VAL A 350 -3.00 -0.75 18.38
N VAL A 351 -3.51 -1.20 17.23
CA VAL A 351 -4.84 -1.81 17.10
C VAL A 351 -4.95 -3.06 17.98
N LEU A 352 -3.92 -3.90 17.97
CA LEU A 352 -3.85 -5.11 18.80
C LEU A 352 -3.78 -4.81 20.29
N ASP A 353 -3.00 -3.82 20.72
CA ASP A 353 -2.89 -3.44 22.12
C ASP A 353 -4.24 -2.94 22.67
N ASN A 354 -4.92 -2.08 21.91
CA ASN A 354 -6.27 -1.62 22.25
C ASN A 354 -7.26 -2.80 22.36
N ALA A 355 -7.24 -3.71 21.39
CA ALA A 355 -8.10 -4.90 21.42
C ALA A 355 -7.79 -5.83 22.61
N ARG A 356 -6.52 -5.95 23.02
CA ARG A 356 -6.11 -6.72 24.19
C ARG A 356 -6.57 -6.06 25.49
N LYS A 357 -6.49 -4.73 25.58
CA LYS A 357 -7.00 -3.95 26.73
C LYS A 357 -8.51 -4.13 26.88
N GLU A 358 -9.27 -3.94 25.80
CA GLU A 358 -10.74 -4.15 25.77
C GLU A 358 -11.11 -5.59 26.17
N ARG A 359 -10.41 -6.60 25.63
CA ARG A 359 -10.67 -8.00 25.98
C ARG A 359 -10.33 -8.33 27.45
N ARG A 360 -9.37 -7.62 28.05
CA ARG A 360 -9.05 -7.76 29.48
C ARG A 360 -10.14 -7.13 30.36
N SER A 361 -10.68 -5.99 29.96
CA SER A 361 -11.76 -5.33 30.73
C SER A 361 -13.07 -6.10 30.71
N THR A 362 -13.35 -6.86 29.64
CA THR A 362 -14.56 -7.69 29.53
C THR A 362 -14.36 -9.14 29.96
N ARG A 363 -13.24 -9.46 30.63
CA ARG A 363 -12.88 -10.84 30.97
C ARG A 363 -13.75 -11.35 32.12
N GLY A 364 -14.40 -12.49 31.93
CA GLY A 364 -15.27 -13.12 32.94
C GLY A 364 -16.75 -12.78 32.76
N THR A 365 -17.09 -11.80 31.92
CA THR A 365 -18.48 -11.52 31.52
C THR A 365 -18.87 -12.42 30.35
N PRO A 366 -20.05 -13.10 30.39
CA PRO A 366 -20.55 -13.87 29.25
C PRO A 366 -20.70 -12.99 28.00
N PRO A 367 -20.41 -13.50 26.78
CA PRO A 367 -20.58 -12.74 25.55
C PRO A 367 -22.00 -12.22 25.32
N ALA A 368 -23.02 -12.94 25.82
CA ALA A 368 -24.42 -12.54 25.74
C ALA A 368 -24.71 -11.22 26.48
N ASP A 369 -23.98 -10.97 27.58
CA ASP A 369 -24.20 -9.81 28.46
C ASP A 369 -23.35 -8.60 28.05
N LEU A 370 -22.38 -8.78 27.15
CA LEU A 370 -21.51 -7.72 26.66
C LEU A 370 -22.16 -7.00 25.48
N THR A 371 -22.26 -5.68 25.52
CA THR A 371 -22.68 -4.86 24.36
C THR A 371 -21.65 -4.87 23.24
N THR A 372 -20.36 -5.02 23.57
CA THR A 372 -19.26 -5.12 22.60
C THR A 372 -18.47 -6.40 22.82
N THR A 373 -18.27 -7.17 21.75
CA THR A 373 -17.41 -8.35 21.76
C THR A 373 -16.15 -8.11 20.92
N VAL A 374 -15.00 -8.51 21.46
CA VAL A 374 -13.69 -8.32 20.82
C VAL A 374 -12.99 -9.65 20.62
N GLY A 375 -12.59 -9.94 19.39
CA GLY A 375 -11.83 -11.12 19.03
C GLY A 375 -10.51 -10.75 18.36
N ILE A 376 -9.48 -11.55 18.64
CA ILE A 376 -8.19 -11.47 17.95
C ILE A 376 -7.95 -12.84 17.36
N SER A 377 -7.76 -12.90 16.05
CA SER A 377 -7.43 -14.13 15.34
C SER A 377 -6.17 -13.91 14.51
N SER A 378 -5.31 -14.92 14.49
CA SER A 378 -4.13 -14.99 13.64
C SER A 378 -4.36 -16.08 12.61
N ALA A 379 -4.61 -15.70 11.36
CA ALA A 379 -4.53 -16.62 10.23
C ALA A 379 -3.05 -16.71 9.76
N PRO A 380 -2.65 -17.72 8.97
CA PRO A 380 -1.26 -17.89 8.54
C PRO A 380 -0.65 -16.66 7.83
N THR A 381 -1.49 -15.86 7.18
CA THR A 381 -1.09 -14.71 6.35
C THR A 381 -1.57 -13.35 6.85
N ALA A 382 -2.58 -13.30 7.74
CA ALA A 382 -3.15 -12.03 8.21
C ALA A 382 -3.50 -12.08 9.71
N GLN A 383 -3.21 -11.00 10.42
CA GLN A 383 -3.70 -10.77 11.77
C GLN A 383 -4.99 -9.96 11.69
N VAL A 384 -6.04 -10.42 12.38
CA VAL A 384 -7.37 -9.80 12.32
C VAL A 384 -7.87 -9.51 13.73
N VAL A 385 -8.30 -8.27 13.92
CA VAL A 385 -9.03 -7.81 15.10
C VAL A 385 -10.48 -7.60 14.69
N ARG A 386 -11.40 -8.26 15.39
CA ARG A 386 -12.84 -8.07 15.22
C ARG A 386 -13.42 -7.39 16.44
N ARG A 387 -14.27 -6.39 16.22
CA ARG A 387 -15.09 -5.72 17.23
C ARG A 387 -16.53 -5.74 16.75
N VAL A 388 -17.43 -6.32 17.53
CA VAL A 388 -18.88 -6.31 17.22
C VAL A 388 -19.59 -5.63 18.36
N HIS A 389 -20.12 -4.44 18.10
CA HIS A 389 -20.95 -3.66 18.99
C HIS A 389 -22.42 -3.90 18.62
N ALA A 390 -23.19 -4.49 19.51
CA ALA A 390 -24.61 -4.76 19.31
C ALA A 390 -25.34 -4.51 20.64
N PRO A 391 -25.91 -3.30 20.83
CA PRO A 391 -26.63 -2.97 22.05
C PRO A 391 -27.87 -3.86 22.22
N SER A 392 -28.25 -4.14 23.47
CA SER A 392 -29.37 -5.04 23.82
C SER A 392 -30.75 -4.40 23.70
N LEU A 393 -30.82 -3.06 23.57
CA LEU A 393 -32.05 -2.32 23.40
C LEU A 393 -32.01 -1.64 22.03
N PRO A 394 -32.90 -1.98 21.08
CA PRO A 394 -33.11 -1.11 19.93
C PRO A 394 -33.62 0.22 20.50
N SER A 395 -32.87 1.31 20.33
CA SER A 395 -33.47 2.63 20.60
C SER A 395 -34.59 2.79 19.59
N SER A 396 -35.83 2.96 20.06
CA SER A 396 -36.99 3.19 19.21
C SER A 396 -36.79 4.36 18.23
N SER A 397 -35.86 5.28 18.51
CA SER A 397 -35.46 6.40 17.67
C SER A 397 -34.44 6.07 16.55
N GLY A 398 -33.97 4.82 16.42
CA GLY A 398 -33.15 4.31 15.29
C GLY A 398 -31.75 4.91 15.06
N THR A 399 -31.44 6.09 15.60
CA THR A 399 -30.31 6.92 15.14
C THR A 399 -29.09 6.94 16.06
N LEU A 400 -29.22 6.64 17.36
CA LEU A 400 -28.12 6.92 18.30
C LEU A 400 -27.03 5.83 18.36
N PHE A 401 -27.38 4.54 18.20
CA PHE A 401 -26.39 3.44 18.30
C PHE A 401 -26.77 2.23 17.44
N MET A 402 -26.54 2.31 16.12
CA MET A 402 -26.77 1.16 15.24
C MET A 402 -25.79 0.01 15.54
N PRO A 403 -26.27 -1.25 15.58
CA PRO A 403 -25.40 -2.42 15.67
C PRO A 403 -24.35 -2.43 14.56
N THR A 404 -23.08 -2.62 14.94
CA THR A 404 -21.92 -2.44 14.06
C THR A 404 -20.89 -3.54 14.27
N ALA A 405 -20.37 -4.09 13.18
CA ALA A 405 -19.22 -4.97 13.15
C ALA A 405 -18.05 -4.30 12.43
N ARG A 406 -16.95 -4.08 13.16
CA ARG A 406 -15.69 -3.53 12.64
C ARG A 406 -14.59 -4.59 12.65
N TYR A 407 -14.01 -4.84 11.50
CA TYR A 407 -12.96 -5.82 11.25
C TYR A 407 -11.74 -5.11 10.69
N THR A 408 -10.63 -5.16 11.42
CA THR A 408 -9.35 -4.60 10.99
C THR A 408 -8.35 -5.72 10.79
N ALA A 409 -7.79 -5.83 9.59
CA ALA A 409 -6.78 -6.81 9.25
C ALA A 409 -5.52 -6.16 8.71
N ARG A 410 -4.37 -6.71 9.07
CA ARG A 410 -3.10 -6.41 8.41
C ARG A 410 -2.77 -7.53 7.43
N ASP A 411 -2.49 -7.15 6.20
CA ASP A 411 -1.98 -8.01 5.16
C ASP A 411 -0.72 -7.37 4.59
N ASP A 412 0.43 -7.89 4.99
CA ASP A 412 1.74 -7.34 4.64
C ASP A 412 1.91 -5.82 4.90
N ASN A 413 2.04 -4.98 3.86
CA ASN A 413 2.17 -3.52 3.90
C ASN A 413 0.83 -2.76 3.87
N ARG A 414 -0.31 -3.47 3.83
CA ARG A 414 -1.65 -2.86 3.87
C ARG A 414 -2.39 -3.18 5.16
N ILE A 415 -3.15 -2.22 5.63
CA ILE A 415 -4.15 -2.38 6.70
C ILE A 415 -5.51 -2.10 6.09
N VAL A 416 -6.41 -3.08 6.20
CA VAL A 416 -7.79 -2.97 5.73
C VAL A 416 -8.71 -2.95 6.93
N THR A 417 -9.56 -1.93 7.00
CA THR A 417 -10.66 -1.86 7.96
C THR A 417 -11.98 -1.91 7.22
N VAL A 418 -12.80 -2.90 7.56
CA VAL A 418 -14.18 -3.02 7.11
C VAL A 418 -15.10 -2.74 8.27
N GLU A 419 -16.07 -1.86 8.08
CA GLU A 419 -17.14 -1.59 9.02
C GLU A 419 -18.48 -1.86 8.36
N TYR A 420 -19.31 -2.66 9.02
CA TYR A 420 -20.65 -2.97 8.58
C TYR A 420 -21.63 -2.64 9.70
N THR A 421 -22.61 -1.82 9.37
CA THR A 421 -23.62 -1.34 10.30
C THR A 421 -24.99 -1.61 9.72
N GLU A 422 -25.90 -2.13 10.55
CA GLU A 422 -27.27 -2.46 10.14
C GLU A 422 -28.24 -2.25 11.31
N GLU A 423 -29.27 -1.43 11.09
CA GLU A 423 -30.20 -0.91 12.11
C GLU A 423 -30.82 -2.01 12.99
N TYR A 424 -31.20 -3.14 12.38
CA TYR A 424 -31.81 -4.29 13.06
C TYR A 424 -30.98 -5.57 12.90
N GLY A 425 -29.68 -5.43 12.64
CA GLY A 425 -28.77 -6.56 12.40
C GLY A 425 -28.53 -7.39 13.65
N SER A 426 -28.70 -8.72 13.54
CA SER A 426 -28.26 -9.64 14.60
C SER A 426 -26.73 -9.73 14.66
N ARG A 427 -26.16 -10.05 15.83
CA ARG A 427 -24.70 -10.24 15.97
C ARG A 427 -24.11 -11.24 14.98
N GLU A 428 -24.84 -12.32 14.72
CA GLU A 428 -24.44 -13.36 13.78
C GLU A 428 -24.38 -12.83 12.35
N ARG A 429 -25.41 -12.07 11.94
CA ARG A 429 -25.46 -11.44 10.62
C ARG A 429 -24.36 -10.40 10.45
N LEU A 430 -24.21 -9.48 11.41
CA LEU A 430 -23.16 -8.46 11.38
C LEU A 430 -21.77 -9.11 11.24
N THR A 431 -21.51 -10.16 12.01
CA THR A 431 -20.24 -10.91 11.96
C THR A 431 -20.03 -11.57 10.59
N ALA A 432 -21.03 -12.29 10.09
CA ALA A 432 -20.94 -13.01 8.82
C ALA A 432 -20.72 -12.07 7.62
N VAL A 433 -21.44 -10.95 7.58
CA VAL A 433 -21.31 -9.96 6.50
C VAL A 433 -19.95 -9.27 6.57
N ALA A 434 -19.54 -8.73 7.72
CA ALA A 434 -18.25 -8.02 7.83
C ALA A 434 -17.05 -8.95 7.58
N GLU A 435 -17.10 -10.21 8.04
CA GLU A 435 -16.05 -11.18 7.74
C GLU A 435 -15.98 -11.48 6.24
N SER A 436 -17.13 -11.68 5.59
CA SER A 436 -17.16 -11.91 4.15
C SER A 436 -16.66 -10.71 3.35
N LEU A 437 -17.02 -9.48 3.74
CA LEU A 437 -16.55 -8.26 3.10
C LEU A 437 -15.03 -8.11 3.28
N LEU A 438 -14.50 -8.34 4.48
CA LEU A 438 -13.06 -8.32 4.73
C LEU A 438 -12.30 -9.30 3.81
N ARG A 439 -12.79 -10.54 3.70
CA ARG A 439 -12.17 -11.56 2.83
C ARG A 439 -12.16 -11.12 1.36
N ARG A 440 -13.25 -10.53 0.86
CA ARG A 440 -13.34 -9.98 -0.50
C ARG A 440 -12.34 -8.84 -0.71
N THR A 441 -12.26 -7.90 0.23
CA THR A 441 -11.30 -6.78 0.14
C THR A 441 -9.85 -7.26 0.16
N LEU A 442 -9.56 -8.33 0.89
CA LEU A 442 -8.23 -8.96 0.88
C LEU A 442 -7.96 -9.80 -0.39
N GLY A 443 -8.94 -9.97 -1.29
CA GLY A 443 -8.81 -10.76 -2.52
C GLY A 443 -8.84 -12.26 -2.29
N ARG A 444 -9.56 -12.74 -1.27
CA ARG A 444 -9.69 -14.18 -0.96
C ARG A 444 -10.93 -14.79 -1.60
N ASP A 445 -10.73 -15.96 -2.21
CA ASP A 445 -11.78 -16.73 -2.88
C ASP A 445 -12.73 -17.46 -1.92
N ASP A 446 -12.37 -17.56 -0.64
CA ASP A 446 -13.15 -18.21 0.41
C ASP A 446 -14.16 -17.27 1.09
N ALA A 447 -14.48 -16.15 0.45
CA ALA A 447 -15.51 -15.23 0.91
C ALA A 447 -16.91 -15.83 0.69
N ARG A 448 -17.73 -15.82 1.75
CA ARG A 448 -19.11 -16.30 1.67
C ARG A 448 -19.91 -15.47 0.66
N ASP A 449 -20.85 -16.09 -0.03
CA ASP A 449 -21.82 -15.33 -0.82
C ASP A 449 -22.78 -14.59 0.12
N LEU A 450 -22.82 -13.27 0.03
CA LEU A 450 -23.65 -12.42 0.89
C LEU A 450 -25.14 -12.69 0.66
N ALA A 451 -25.55 -13.15 -0.52
CA ALA A 451 -26.92 -13.56 -0.80
C ALA A 451 -27.37 -14.76 0.07
N THR A 452 -26.42 -15.57 0.55
CA THR A 452 -26.70 -16.74 1.42
C THR A 452 -26.78 -16.38 2.90
N VAL A 453 -26.42 -15.15 3.28
CA VAL A 453 -26.50 -14.70 4.67
C VAL A 453 -27.96 -14.30 4.94
N PRO A 454 -28.66 -14.94 5.91
CA PRO A 454 -30.05 -14.62 6.21
C PRO A 454 -30.24 -13.13 6.46
N ARG A 455 -31.29 -12.54 5.87
CA ARG A 455 -31.65 -11.13 6.08
C ARG A 455 -31.98 -10.87 7.54
N SER A 456 -31.86 -9.61 7.96
CA SER A 456 -32.28 -9.21 9.30
C SER A 456 -33.74 -9.57 9.54
N PRO A 457 -34.12 -9.81 10.82
CA PRO A 457 -35.52 -10.00 11.20
C PRO A 457 -36.38 -8.83 10.71
N GLU A 458 -37.69 -9.05 10.63
CA GLU A 458 -38.62 -7.94 10.38
C GLU A 458 -38.41 -6.82 11.42
N PRO A 459 -38.52 -5.55 11.00
CA PRO A 459 -38.36 -4.42 11.91
C PRO A 459 -39.30 -4.58 13.13
N PRO A 460 -38.85 -4.24 14.34
CA PRO A 460 -39.71 -4.25 15.52
C PRO A 460 -41.00 -3.44 15.30
N GLU A 461 -42.10 -3.82 15.97
CA GLU A 461 -43.40 -3.13 15.85
C GLU A 461 -43.34 -1.67 16.33
N ASP A 462 -42.36 -1.33 17.16
CA ASP A 462 -42.07 0.02 17.64
C ASP A 462 -40.95 0.72 16.85
N SER A 463 -40.58 0.21 15.68
CA SER A 463 -39.60 0.86 14.80
C SER A 463 -40.17 2.10 14.10
N ARG A 464 -39.29 2.98 13.61
CA ARG A 464 -39.65 4.10 12.74
C ARG A 464 -40.41 3.64 11.48
N LEU A 465 -40.05 2.47 10.95
CA LEU A 465 -40.69 1.86 9.78
C LEU A 465 -42.10 1.35 10.10
N ALA A 466 -42.29 0.75 11.27
CA ALA A 466 -43.60 0.27 11.72
C ALA A 466 -44.53 1.40 12.15
N ARG A 467 -44.00 2.52 12.68
CA ARG A 467 -44.78 3.71 13.05
C ARG A 467 -45.22 4.54 11.84
N TYR A 468 -44.47 4.51 10.74
CA TYR A 468 -44.84 5.21 9.51
C TYR A 468 -45.78 4.35 8.66
N GLN A 469 -47.09 4.56 8.79
CA GLN A 469 -48.12 3.65 8.26
C GLN A 469 -48.97 4.26 7.14
N ARG A 470 -49.04 5.60 7.06
CA ARG A 470 -50.01 6.28 6.20
C ARG A 470 -49.38 6.71 4.88
N PRO A 471 -50.10 6.58 3.76
CA PRO A 471 -49.63 7.11 2.48
C PRO A 471 -49.58 8.64 2.50
N GLU A 472 -48.68 9.19 1.71
CA GLU A 472 -48.49 10.63 1.58
C GLU A 472 -49.71 11.32 0.96
N HIS A 473 -50.15 12.42 1.57
CA HIS A 473 -51.30 13.23 1.19
C HIS A 473 -50.92 14.71 1.28
N ALA A 474 -51.39 15.49 0.31
CA ALA A 474 -51.00 16.89 0.20
C ALA A 474 -51.85 17.76 1.13
N LEU A 475 -51.25 18.32 2.19
CA LEU A 475 -51.81 19.49 2.87
C LEU A 475 -51.65 20.73 2.00
N HIS A 476 -50.47 20.90 1.42
CA HIS A 476 -50.16 21.98 0.49
C HIS A 476 -49.02 21.58 -0.46
N GLY A 477 -49.26 21.65 -1.77
CA GLY A 477 -48.22 21.48 -2.78
C GLY A 477 -47.72 20.03 -2.93
N ALA A 478 -46.40 19.86 -3.04
CA ALA A 478 -45.76 18.60 -3.40
C ALA A 478 -45.74 17.56 -2.26
N VAL A 479 -45.84 16.27 -2.61
CA VAL A 479 -45.71 15.12 -1.70
C VAL A 479 -44.54 14.23 -2.13
N TRP A 480 -44.02 13.45 -1.19
CA TRP A 480 -42.92 12.52 -1.49
C TRP A 480 -43.38 11.43 -2.45
N GLY A 481 -42.56 11.14 -3.47
CA GLY A 481 -42.73 9.92 -4.26
C GLY A 481 -42.51 8.66 -3.42
N ARG A 482 -43.14 7.54 -3.83
CA ARG A 482 -43.00 6.25 -3.13
C ARG A 482 -41.54 5.80 -3.00
N ASN A 483 -40.77 5.90 -4.08
CA ASN A 483 -39.36 5.51 -4.10
C ASN A 483 -38.42 6.71 -4.12
N GLU A 484 -38.93 7.91 -3.80
CA GLU A 484 -38.10 9.10 -3.75
C GLU A 484 -37.14 9.02 -2.56
N ARG A 485 -35.85 9.29 -2.78
CA ARG A 485 -34.82 9.21 -1.75
C ARG A 485 -35.14 10.16 -0.60
N SER A 486 -35.23 9.60 0.60
CA SER A 486 -35.49 10.30 1.85
C SER A 486 -35.27 9.32 3.00
N HIS A 487 -35.24 9.82 4.22
CA HIS A 487 -35.18 9.02 5.43
C HIS A 487 -36.43 9.26 6.28
N ILE A 488 -36.97 8.21 6.90
CA ILE A 488 -38.04 8.34 7.88
C ILE A 488 -37.39 8.68 9.22
N TRP A 489 -37.49 9.93 9.62
CA TRP A 489 -36.97 10.42 10.88
C TRP A 489 -37.95 10.14 12.02
N ASP A 490 -37.40 9.68 13.13
CA ASP A 490 -38.12 9.49 14.39
C ASP A 490 -37.28 10.08 15.53
N LEU A 491 -37.66 11.29 15.94
CA LEU A 491 -36.92 12.06 16.93
C LEU A 491 -37.44 11.73 18.32
N GLY A 492 -36.56 11.35 19.24
CA GLY A 492 -36.94 10.97 20.60
C GLY A 492 -37.82 12.02 21.29
N GLY A 493 -38.97 11.62 21.85
CA GLY A 493 -39.92 12.55 22.48
C GLY A 493 -40.92 13.22 21.52
N LEU A 494 -40.64 13.24 20.21
CA LEU A 494 -41.66 13.43 19.18
C LEU A 494 -42.24 12.05 18.83
N THR A 495 -43.56 11.90 18.88
CA THR A 495 -44.21 10.60 18.61
C THR A 495 -44.51 10.37 17.13
N LEU A 496 -44.20 11.33 16.26
CA LEU A 496 -44.60 11.34 14.86
C LEU A 496 -43.39 11.17 13.96
N PRO A 497 -43.29 10.03 13.25
CA PRO A 497 -42.29 9.90 12.21
C PRO A 497 -42.65 10.78 11.02
N PHE A 498 -41.64 11.25 10.29
CA PHE A 498 -41.83 12.01 9.06
C PHE A 498 -40.69 11.77 8.08
N ARG A 499 -40.94 11.94 6.79
CA ARG A 499 -39.90 11.83 5.76
C ARG A 499 -39.19 13.15 5.55
N ALA A 500 -37.87 13.11 5.58
CA ALA A 500 -36.99 14.23 5.28
C ALA A 500 -35.64 13.75 4.71
N PRO A 501 -34.77 14.63 4.19
CA PRO A 501 -33.42 14.24 3.76
C PRO A 501 -32.63 13.55 4.88
N LYS A 502 -31.72 12.64 4.49
CA LYS A 502 -30.96 11.78 5.42
C LYS A 502 -29.82 12.52 6.13
N ASP A 503 -29.36 13.62 5.54
CA ASP A 503 -28.24 14.47 5.93
C ASP A 503 -28.60 15.54 6.98
N LEU A 504 -29.81 15.48 7.56
CA LEU A 504 -30.22 16.36 8.65
C LEU A 504 -29.43 16.09 9.95
N ASP A 505 -28.91 17.15 10.55
CA ASP A 505 -28.44 17.17 11.94
C ASP A 505 -29.52 17.78 12.82
N CYS A 506 -30.12 16.98 13.70
CA CYS A 506 -31.19 17.39 14.60
C CYS A 506 -30.70 17.49 16.04
N GLN A 507 -30.71 18.70 16.59
CA GLN A 507 -30.33 18.96 17.98
C GLN A 507 -31.56 19.24 18.84
N PHE A 508 -31.54 18.79 20.08
CA PHE A 508 -32.58 19.13 21.05
C PHE A 508 -32.53 20.63 21.32
N SER A 509 -33.63 21.34 21.12
CA SER A 509 -33.65 22.77 21.39
C SER A 509 -33.55 23.00 22.91
N ASP A 510 -32.74 23.96 23.34
CA ASP A 510 -32.67 24.31 24.76
C ASP A 510 -34.07 24.60 25.33
N ARG A 511 -34.37 24.00 26.48
CA ARG A 511 -35.60 24.29 27.22
C ARG A 511 -35.60 25.75 27.64
N THR A 512 -36.30 26.60 26.89
CA THR A 512 -36.61 27.96 27.33
C THR A 512 -37.49 27.91 28.58
N LYS A 513 -37.36 28.89 29.49
CA LYS A 513 -38.18 28.99 30.72
C LYS A 513 -39.70 28.94 30.46
N ASP A 514 -40.12 29.29 29.25
CA ASP A 514 -41.53 29.33 28.82
C ASP A 514 -42.03 28.02 28.19
N MET A 515 -41.19 26.98 28.14
CA MET A 515 -41.55 25.70 27.54
C MET A 515 -42.20 24.77 28.58
N PRO A 516 -43.39 24.21 28.31
CA PRO A 516 -44.03 23.26 29.21
C PRO A 516 -43.13 22.05 29.50
N GLU A 517 -43.23 21.47 30.69
CA GLU A 517 -42.44 20.28 31.07
C GLU A 517 -42.70 19.07 30.17
N ASP A 518 -43.88 18.99 29.54
CA ASP A 518 -44.24 17.92 28.62
C ASP A 518 -44.02 18.27 27.13
N ALA A 519 -43.28 19.35 26.86
CA ALA A 519 -42.95 19.77 25.51
C ALA A 519 -41.51 19.37 25.12
N TYR A 520 -41.38 18.90 23.89
CA TYR A 520 -40.13 18.53 23.23
C TYR A 520 -39.99 19.37 21.98
N ALA A 521 -38.79 19.87 21.68
CA ALA A 521 -38.52 20.53 20.42
C ALA A 521 -37.11 20.25 19.92
N TYR A 522 -36.99 20.27 18.61
CA TYR A 522 -35.79 19.95 17.85
C TYR A 522 -35.58 21.02 16.80
N ASP A 523 -34.32 21.44 16.68
CA ASP A 523 -33.83 22.28 15.61
C ASP A 523 -32.95 21.40 14.73
N CYS A 524 -33.38 21.18 13.49
CA CYS A 524 -32.61 20.44 12.52
C CYS A 524 -32.12 21.35 11.40
N GLU A 525 -30.87 21.16 11.00
CA GLU A 525 -30.27 21.84 9.87
C GLU A 525 -29.55 20.81 9.00
N ASN A 526 -29.54 21.03 7.69
CA ASN A 526 -28.79 20.16 6.80
C ASN A 526 -27.29 20.45 6.93
N VAL A 527 -26.45 19.39 6.96
CA VAL A 527 -25.00 19.55 7.06
C VAL A 527 -24.44 20.13 5.76
N THR A 528 -23.94 21.36 5.82
CA THR A 528 -23.26 22.02 4.69
C THR A 528 -21.74 21.82 4.78
N ASP A 529 -21.02 21.93 3.65
CA ASP A 529 -19.56 21.75 3.56
C ASP A 529 -18.75 22.60 4.55
N SER A 530 -19.32 23.71 5.06
CA SER A 530 -18.63 24.65 5.95
C SER A 530 -18.65 24.29 7.45
N ASP A 531 -19.44 23.32 7.90
CA ASP A 531 -19.68 23.03 9.35
C ASP A 531 -19.05 21.72 9.85
N LEU A 532 -18.03 21.20 9.15
CA LEU A 532 -17.33 19.97 9.51
C LEU A 532 -16.51 20.14 10.82
N SER A 533 -17.16 19.96 11.96
CA SER A 533 -16.48 19.78 13.25
C SER A 533 -15.77 18.43 13.32
N TYR A 534 -14.66 18.36 14.05
CA TYR A 534 -13.81 17.16 14.19
C TYR A 534 -14.56 15.89 14.66
N GLU A 535 -15.64 16.02 15.44
CA GLU A 535 -16.47 14.87 15.85
C GLU A 535 -17.43 14.38 14.75
N ARG A 536 -17.86 15.26 13.82
CA ARG A 536 -18.77 14.91 12.71
C ARG A 536 -18.09 14.09 11.60
N ILE A 537 -16.76 14.20 11.49
CA ILE A 537 -15.91 13.43 10.56
C ILE A 537 -15.96 11.92 10.84
N LYS A 538 -16.32 11.50 12.06
CA LYS A 538 -16.38 10.07 12.44
C LYS A 538 -17.56 9.31 11.84
N ASN A 539 -18.57 9.98 11.30
CA ASN A 539 -19.61 9.30 10.52
C ASN A 539 -19.34 9.51 9.02
N PRO A 540 -18.68 8.55 8.35
CA PRO A 540 -18.22 8.73 6.98
C PRO A 540 -19.36 8.79 5.95
N ALA A 541 -20.62 8.55 6.36
CA ALA A 541 -21.82 8.68 5.52
C ALA A 541 -22.49 10.06 5.58
N VAL A 542 -21.97 11.04 6.35
CA VAL A 542 -22.51 12.42 6.31
C VAL A 542 -22.22 13.00 4.93
N GLN A 543 -23.28 13.19 4.16
CA GLN A 543 -23.26 13.78 2.82
C GLN A 543 -23.25 15.31 2.97
N THR A 544 -22.48 16.00 2.12
CA THR A 544 -22.47 17.46 2.03
C THR A 544 -23.00 17.89 0.67
N GLY A 545 -23.69 19.03 0.62
CA GLY A 545 -24.19 19.64 -0.62
C GLY A 545 -25.70 19.50 -0.89
N GLY A 546 -26.50 19.07 0.09
CA GLY A 546 -27.95 19.15 0.03
C GLY A 546 -28.47 20.60 0.09
N PRO A 547 -29.75 20.84 -0.27
CA PRO A 547 -30.34 22.17 -0.22
C PRO A 547 -30.35 22.71 1.22
N ARG A 548 -30.25 24.04 1.36
CA ARG A 548 -30.36 24.69 2.67
C ARG A 548 -31.75 24.44 3.24
N LEU A 549 -31.80 23.65 4.30
CA LEU A 549 -33.03 23.26 4.99
C LEU A 549 -32.84 23.54 6.48
N ARG A 550 -33.75 24.32 7.05
CA ARG A 550 -33.94 24.44 8.50
C ARG A 550 -35.32 23.92 8.87
N LEU A 551 -35.35 22.98 9.80
CA LEU A 551 -36.54 22.35 10.30
C LEU A 551 -36.65 22.61 11.80
N HIS A 552 -37.78 23.15 12.23
CA HIS A 552 -38.09 23.30 13.64
C HIS A 552 -39.29 22.42 13.95
N ALA A 553 -39.12 21.39 14.78
CA ALA A 553 -40.15 20.43 15.13
C ALA A 553 -40.43 20.51 16.63
N ALA A 554 -41.70 20.59 17.03
CA ALA A 554 -42.07 20.65 18.43
C ALA A 554 -43.35 19.85 18.71
N GLN A 555 -43.39 19.19 19.86
CA GLN A 555 -44.55 18.44 20.32
C GLN A 555 -44.84 18.73 21.79
N LEU A 556 -46.12 18.91 22.11
CA LEU A 556 -46.63 18.98 23.47
C LEU A 556 -47.48 17.73 23.76
N ASN A 557 -47.11 16.99 24.80
CA ASN A 557 -47.82 15.79 25.24
C ASN A 557 -48.75 16.10 26.41
N CYS A 558 -50.05 15.81 26.30
CA CYS A 558 -50.99 15.99 27.41
C CYS A 558 -51.59 14.66 27.88
N ALA A 559 -51.54 14.40 29.19
CA ALA A 559 -51.90 13.10 29.77
C ALA A 559 -53.40 12.72 29.68
N LYS A 560 -54.35 13.68 29.62
CA LYS A 560 -55.81 13.37 29.55
C LYS A 560 -56.56 14.24 28.53
N ARG A 561 -56.69 15.54 28.79
CA ARG A 561 -57.24 16.52 27.84
C ARG A 561 -56.53 17.85 28.04
N CYS A 562 -55.97 18.40 26.97
CA CYS A 562 -55.49 19.77 26.99
C CYS A 562 -56.62 20.71 26.52
N PRO A 563 -56.87 21.82 27.21
CA PRO A 563 -57.71 22.89 26.67
C PRO A 563 -57.15 23.33 25.31
N GLN A 564 -58.02 23.56 24.33
CA GLN A 564 -57.61 24.02 22.99
C GLN A 564 -56.79 25.32 23.05
N LYS A 565 -57.07 26.18 24.04
CA LYS A 565 -56.28 27.39 24.35
C LYS A 565 -54.81 27.08 24.66
N THR A 566 -54.52 25.98 25.34
CA THR A 566 -53.13 25.57 25.68
C THR A 566 -52.37 25.15 24.43
N GLY A 567 -53.03 24.43 23.50
CA GLY A 567 -52.44 24.08 22.21
C GLY A 567 -52.15 25.30 21.32
N HIS A 568 -53.08 26.27 21.29
CA HIS A 568 -52.86 27.54 20.58
C HIS A 568 -51.71 28.34 21.20
N ALA A 569 -51.68 28.51 22.52
CA ALA A 569 -50.60 29.20 23.22
C ALA A 569 -49.24 28.51 22.98
N PHE A 570 -49.22 27.17 22.96
CA PHE A 570 -48.03 26.39 22.61
C PHE A 570 -47.55 26.72 21.20
N ALA A 571 -48.43 26.72 20.20
CA ALA A 571 -48.08 27.07 18.82
C ALA A 571 -47.59 28.53 18.71
N GLU A 572 -48.30 29.48 19.33
CA GLU A 572 -47.97 30.92 19.33
C GLU A 572 -46.63 31.22 19.99
N SER A 573 -46.24 30.45 21.00
CA SER A 573 -44.93 30.57 21.64
C SER A 573 -43.76 30.13 20.76
N ARG A 574 -44.01 29.47 19.62
CA ARG A 574 -42.94 29.04 18.71
C ARG A 574 -42.42 30.22 17.88
N PRO A 575 -41.12 30.25 17.53
CA PRO A 575 -40.51 31.37 16.81
C PRO A 575 -41.25 31.72 15.52
N GLY A 576 -41.66 32.98 15.38
CA GLY A 576 -42.27 33.52 14.16
C GLY A 576 -43.76 33.20 13.95
N THR A 577 -44.37 32.33 14.78
CA THR A 577 -45.77 31.87 14.62
C THR A 577 -46.81 32.98 14.72
N ALA A 578 -46.64 33.93 15.64
CA ALA A 578 -47.65 34.96 15.94
C ALA A 578 -47.98 35.91 14.77
N ARG A 579 -47.13 35.95 13.72
CA ARG A 579 -47.30 36.86 12.56
C ARG A 579 -47.65 36.12 11.26
N LEU A 580 -47.93 34.82 11.32
CA LEU A 580 -48.20 34.02 10.13
C LEU A 580 -49.69 34.09 9.73
N PRO A 581 -50.02 34.20 8.43
CA PRO A 581 -51.39 34.15 7.94
C PRO A 581 -51.92 32.71 7.93
N TRP A 582 -52.38 32.24 9.09
CA TRP A 582 -52.88 30.88 9.27
C TRP A 582 -54.11 30.59 8.42
N ARG A 583 -54.08 29.47 7.73
CA ARG A 583 -55.20 28.84 7.01
C ARG A 583 -55.61 27.59 7.76
N ARG A 584 -56.90 27.30 7.79
CA ARG A 584 -57.45 26.09 8.42
C ARG A 584 -57.75 25.06 7.35
N THR A 585 -57.49 23.80 7.63
CA THR A 585 -57.88 22.67 6.77
C THR A 585 -59.40 22.45 6.79
N ASP A 586 -59.92 21.81 5.75
CA ASP A 586 -61.37 21.54 5.60
C ASP A 586 -61.89 20.61 6.71
N ASP A 587 -61.10 19.61 7.09
CA ASP A 587 -61.37 18.70 8.22
C ASP A 587 -61.30 19.40 9.60
N ARG A 588 -60.88 20.68 9.62
CA ARG A 588 -60.73 21.54 10.79
C ARG A 588 -59.75 21.02 11.85
N ARG A 589 -58.89 20.05 11.51
CA ARG A 589 -57.93 19.41 12.42
C ARG A 589 -56.57 20.10 12.46
N ALA A 590 -56.18 20.77 11.38
CA ALA A 590 -54.89 21.44 11.27
C ALA A 590 -55.00 22.89 10.82
N TYR A 591 -53.97 23.64 11.16
CA TYR A 591 -53.71 24.97 10.65
C TYR A 591 -52.36 24.95 9.95
N TYR A 592 -52.26 25.64 8.83
CA TYR A 592 -51.00 25.78 8.11
C TYR A 592 -50.81 27.22 7.65
N ALA A 593 -49.56 27.63 7.51
CA ALA A 593 -49.22 28.95 6.99
C ALA A 593 -48.07 28.82 6.00
N VAL A 594 -48.16 29.60 4.92
CA VAL A 594 -47.14 29.67 3.89
C VAL A 594 -46.55 31.08 3.90
N ARG A 595 -45.24 31.17 4.11
CA ARG A 595 -44.49 32.42 4.01
C ARG A 595 -43.51 32.32 2.85
N ARG A 596 -43.65 33.22 1.88
CA ARG A 596 -42.79 33.30 0.71
C ARG A 596 -42.10 34.65 0.71
N THR A 597 -40.77 34.65 0.67
CA THR A 597 -39.95 35.85 0.47
C THR A 597 -39.24 35.76 -0.87
N GLU A 598 -38.42 36.76 -1.23
CA GLU A 598 -37.62 36.70 -2.45
C GLU A 598 -36.62 35.54 -2.45
N LYS A 599 -36.09 35.17 -1.26
CA LYS A 599 -35.01 34.19 -1.11
C LYS A 599 -35.46 32.88 -0.47
N THR A 600 -36.46 32.92 0.40
CA THR A 600 -36.85 31.75 1.21
C THR A 600 -38.31 31.38 1.03
N TYR A 601 -38.56 30.10 1.20
CA TYR A 601 -39.89 29.51 1.32
C TYR A 601 -40.01 28.84 2.69
N GLU A 602 -41.08 29.12 3.40
CA GLU A 602 -41.38 28.50 4.70
C GLU A 602 -42.82 28.01 4.71
N LEU A 603 -42.99 26.74 5.09
CA LEU A 603 -44.29 26.13 5.34
C LEU A 603 -44.31 25.65 6.78
N THR A 604 -45.34 26.11 7.51
CA THR A 604 -45.54 25.75 8.90
C THR A 604 -46.89 25.06 9.06
N VAL A 605 -46.93 23.98 9.82
CA VAL A 605 -48.17 23.29 10.21
C VAL A 605 -48.26 23.19 11.71
N TRP A 606 -49.49 23.27 12.22
CA TRP A 606 -49.84 22.97 13.59
C TRP A 606 -51.14 22.18 13.64
N THR A 607 -51.13 21.09 14.41
CA THR A 607 -52.24 20.13 14.45
C THR A 607 -52.35 19.46 15.82
N ALA A 608 -53.55 19.00 16.15
CA ALA A 608 -53.84 18.24 17.35
C ALA A 608 -54.23 16.81 16.96
N PHE A 609 -53.71 15.82 17.68
CA PHE A 609 -53.98 14.41 17.40
C PHE A 609 -54.12 13.60 18.70
N GLY A 610 -54.78 12.46 18.59
CA GLY A 610 -54.98 11.54 19.71
C GLY A 610 -53.70 10.76 20.01
N GLY A 611 -53.34 10.69 21.29
CA GLY A 611 -52.25 9.85 21.78
C GLY A 611 -52.70 8.44 22.14
N SER A 612 -51.76 7.50 22.11
CA SER A 612 -51.92 6.18 22.72
C SER A 612 -52.32 6.32 24.20
N GLY A 613 -53.47 5.78 24.59
CA GLY A 613 -54.01 5.91 25.96
C GLY A 613 -55.01 7.06 26.17
N GLY A 614 -55.49 7.72 25.11
CA GLY A 614 -56.58 8.70 25.20
C GLY A 614 -56.16 10.15 25.54
N GLY A 615 -54.85 10.41 25.64
CA GLY A 615 -54.29 11.77 25.76
C GLY A 615 -54.41 12.58 24.47
N THR A 616 -54.28 13.90 24.55
CA THR A 616 -54.21 14.79 23.37
C THR A 616 -52.77 15.26 23.19
N ARG A 617 -52.26 15.25 21.96
CA ARG A 617 -50.93 15.75 21.62
C ARG A 617 -51.05 16.88 20.60
N PHE A 618 -50.20 17.88 20.71
CA PHE A 618 -50.08 18.95 19.71
C PHE A 618 -48.74 18.83 19.03
N PHE A 619 -48.74 18.92 17.71
CA PHE A 619 -47.54 18.92 16.90
C PHE A 619 -47.45 20.22 16.12
N TRP A 620 -46.26 20.80 16.10
CA TRP A 620 -45.91 21.99 15.35
C TRP A 620 -44.63 21.71 14.57
N LEU A 621 -44.62 22.05 13.29
CA LEU A 621 -43.47 21.85 12.41
C LEU A 621 -43.35 23.02 11.46
N SER A 622 -42.16 23.61 11.37
CA SER A 622 -41.82 24.60 10.35
C SER A 622 -40.63 24.11 9.53
N ALA A 623 -40.81 24.01 8.22
CA ALA A 623 -39.73 23.72 7.27
C ALA A 623 -39.44 24.97 6.45
N ARG A 624 -38.21 25.48 6.54
CA ARG A 624 -37.70 26.63 5.80
C ARG A 624 -36.59 26.20 4.86
N VAL A 625 -36.72 26.59 3.60
CA VAL A 625 -35.80 26.26 2.50
C VAL A 625 -35.56 27.48 1.61
N ASP A 626 -34.60 27.39 0.71
CA ASP A 626 -34.45 28.34 -0.39
C ASP A 626 -35.69 28.29 -1.31
N ARG A 627 -36.00 29.42 -1.97
CA ARG A 627 -37.29 29.60 -2.66
C ARG A 627 -37.53 28.61 -3.81
N ASP A 628 -36.47 28.24 -4.52
CA ASP A 628 -36.43 27.24 -5.59
C ASP A 628 -36.73 25.83 -5.06
N GLU A 629 -36.36 25.55 -3.82
CA GLU A 629 -36.56 24.27 -3.14
C GLU A 629 -37.90 24.18 -2.38
N ALA A 630 -38.87 25.04 -2.70
CA ALA A 630 -40.19 25.07 -2.05
C ALA A 630 -40.89 23.70 -1.99
N GLY A 631 -40.65 22.85 -2.99
CA GLY A 631 -41.16 21.47 -3.04
C GLY A 631 -40.67 20.62 -1.87
N LEU A 632 -39.42 20.79 -1.41
CA LEU A 632 -38.87 20.02 -0.30
C LEU A 632 -39.58 20.34 1.03
N ALA A 633 -39.78 21.62 1.34
CA ALA A 633 -40.52 22.03 2.54
C ALA A 633 -41.97 21.53 2.52
N GLN A 634 -42.62 21.56 1.34
CA GLN A 634 -43.96 20.99 1.15
C GLN A 634 -43.99 19.50 1.46
N LYS A 635 -43.06 18.73 0.88
CA LYS A 635 -42.96 17.28 1.08
C LYS A 635 -42.76 16.91 2.55
N ILE A 636 -41.84 17.57 3.26
CA ILE A 636 -41.55 17.30 4.68
C ILE A 636 -42.78 17.56 5.54
N VAL A 637 -43.43 18.72 5.37
CA VAL A 637 -44.59 19.10 6.18
C VAL A 637 -45.81 18.23 5.86
N ASN A 638 -46.05 17.93 4.59
CA ASN A 638 -47.11 17.00 4.16
C ASN A 638 -46.88 15.61 4.77
N SER A 639 -45.64 15.13 4.79
CA SER A 639 -45.28 13.86 5.43
C SER A 639 -45.64 13.83 6.90
N ALA A 640 -45.26 14.84 7.67
CA ALA A 640 -45.61 14.89 9.10
C ALA A 640 -47.13 15.05 9.33
N TYR A 641 -47.82 15.82 8.48
CA TYR A 641 -49.28 16.00 8.56
C TYR A 641 -50.04 14.70 8.25
N THR A 642 -49.57 13.89 7.31
CA THR A 642 -50.25 12.62 6.99
C THR A 642 -50.21 11.66 8.17
N GLN A 643 -49.05 11.53 8.82
CA GLN A 643 -48.88 10.60 9.93
C GLN A 643 -49.74 10.96 11.16
N VAL A 644 -50.16 12.22 11.35
CA VAL A 644 -51.03 12.59 12.48
C VAL A 644 -52.50 12.24 12.32
N GLY A 645 -53.01 11.99 11.11
CA GLY A 645 -54.46 12.03 10.93
C GLY A 645 -55.00 12.65 9.65
N GLY A 646 -54.17 13.28 8.83
CA GLY A 646 -54.60 13.85 7.55
C GLY A 646 -55.28 12.77 6.70
N GLU A 647 -56.42 13.09 6.10
CA GLU A 647 -57.23 12.12 5.37
C GLU A 647 -56.41 11.39 4.29
N GLY A 648 -56.64 10.08 4.19
CA GLY A 648 -56.30 9.23 3.06
C GLY A 648 -57.59 8.71 2.45
#